data_AF-A0A4S4K4V0-F1
#
_entry.id   AF-A0A4S4K4V0-F1
#
_cell.length_a   1.000
_cell.length_b   1.000
_cell.length_c   1.000
_cell.angle_alpha   90.00
_cell.angle_beta   90.00
_cell.angle_gamma   90.00
#
_symmetry.space_group_name_H-M   'P 1'
#
loop_
_entity.id
_entity.type
_entity.pdbx_description
1 polymer ?
#
loop_
_entity_poly.entity_id
_entity_poly.type
_entity_poly.pdbx_seq_one_letter_code
_entity_poly.pdbx_strand_id
1 'polypeptide(L)'
;MEEIRKYYGFSNFSAQSYRIISQALLPHAIENSNALFLIGMTLEEMRKRKIILPAMTTIERLVWETRRRAEEKVYNSLYKPLSPWQKQQLEKLIDTPSDKSKTKLGWLREIPGQSSPDAFLKVIERLEYVRLLNLSTESENIHSNRLLQLARLGARYEPHSFRRFNENKRYAILVAHLLTLSQDLIDQAIEIHDRQIMILQSKGRKAQEELQKQNGKSINEKVLHFADIGEALVKARNEELDPFEVLEKIMPWERIVDSIEEATRLARPMDYDYLDLLVTRFSYLRKYTPVLLSKLEFRTTQASEPLLRALNVLREINNNKKRHIPEGAPLDFVPKRWQKHVYDEDGNINRKYYELAALTELKNHIRSGDIWVAGSRLHKDFEEYLVTKDNWDETKNTGNRLAVGMSAQEYIIERNTALNERLDYILENIDSLEGISIDKSRIRLDRLEKDTPEDAKSLSQTLYNMLPRVKLTDLLIEVSNWTGFDEHLAHASSNRPPKGEEKSIVMATIMAMGTNIGLTKMAEATPGITYHQLANAAQWRLHEDSLSKAQATLVNFQHHLSLSKYWGNGSTSSSDGMRVQVGVSSLHADANPHYGTGKGTTIYRFTSDQFSSFYTKVINTNARDAVHVIDGLLHHESELSIEEHYTDTAGYQYLFIKKLEL
;
A
#
# COMPACT_ATOMS: atom_id res chain seq x y z
N MET A 1 -49.06 -30.40 -4.63
CA MET A 1 -48.18 -29.27 -5.02
C MET A 1 -48.97 -28.00 -5.36
N GLU A 2 -50.04 -28.05 -6.17
CA GLU A 2 -50.80 -26.82 -6.48
C GLU A 2 -51.51 -26.19 -5.29
N GLU A 3 -52.07 -26.99 -4.37
CA GLU A 3 -52.69 -26.48 -3.14
C GLU A 3 -51.68 -25.79 -2.22
N ILE A 4 -50.50 -26.39 -2.01
CA ILE A 4 -49.38 -25.81 -1.26
C ILE A 4 -48.93 -24.49 -1.91
N ARG A 5 -48.80 -24.47 -3.23
CA ARG A 5 -48.44 -23.28 -3.99
C ARG A 5 -49.43 -22.13 -3.75
N LYS A 6 -50.74 -22.41 -3.83
CA LYS A 6 -51.79 -21.42 -3.65
C LYS A 6 -51.87 -20.94 -2.19
N TYR A 7 -51.69 -21.83 -1.22
CA TYR A 7 -51.73 -21.51 0.21
C TYR A 7 -50.57 -20.60 0.65
N TYR A 8 -49.34 -20.88 0.20
CA TYR A 8 -48.15 -20.10 0.58
C TYR A 8 -47.82 -18.93 -0.38
N GLY A 9 -48.59 -18.78 -1.47
CA GLY A 9 -48.43 -17.73 -2.46
C GLY A 9 -47.21 -17.91 -3.37
N PHE A 10 -46.82 -19.16 -3.64
CA PHE A 10 -45.73 -19.45 -4.57
C PHE A 10 -46.19 -19.41 -6.03
N SER A 11 -45.27 -19.20 -6.95
CA SER A 11 -45.51 -19.26 -8.40
C SER A 11 -44.53 -20.22 -9.08
N ASN A 12 -44.96 -20.86 -10.17
CA ASN A 12 -44.07 -21.72 -10.95
C ASN A 12 -43.05 -20.87 -11.70
N PHE A 13 -41.83 -21.40 -11.85
CA PHE A 13 -40.85 -20.81 -12.75
C PHE A 13 -41.38 -20.77 -14.19
N SER A 14 -41.30 -19.60 -14.81
CA SER A 14 -41.84 -19.32 -16.15
C SER A 14 -40.86 -18.47 -16.96
N ALA A 15 -41.10 -18.33 -18.27
CA ALA A 15 -40.30 -17.44 -19.11
C ALA A 15 -40.36 -15.96 -18.66
N GLN A 16 -41.47 -15.53 -18.07
CA GLN A 16 -41.59 -14.20 -17.48
C GLN A 16 -40.72 -14.06 -16.23
N SER A 17 -40.77 -15.05 -15.34
CA SER A 17 -39.90 -15.11 -14.15
C SER A 17 -38.42 -15.09 -14.54
N TYR A 18 -38.05 -15.83 -15.58
CA TYR A 18 -36.70 -15.86 -16.14
C TYR A 18 -36.21 -14.45 -16.53
N ARG A 19 -37.03 -13.68 -17.26
CA ARG A 19 -36.69 -12.32 -17.69
C ARG A 19 -36.56 -11.35 -16.53
N ILE A 20 -37.50 -11.40 -15.58
CA ILE A 20 -37.51 -10.55 -14.40
C ILE A 20 -36.25 -10.78 -13.56
N ILE A 21 -35.92 -12.05 -13.28
CA ILE A 21 -34.74 -12.40 -12.49
C ILE A 21 -33.46 -12.03 -13.24
N SER A 22 -33.39 -12.32 -14.54
CA SER A 22 -32.23 -11.93 -15.36
C SER A 22 -32.03 -10.41 -15.40
N GLN A 23 -33.11 -9.62 -15.41
CA GLN A 23 -33.03 -8.16 -15.36
C GLN A 23 -32.61 -7.65 -13.98
N ALA A 24 -33.11 -8.26 -12.90
CA ALA A 24 -32.70 -7.95 -11.53
C ALA A 24 -31.23 -8.32 -11.26
N LEU A 25 -30.75 -9.42 -11.85
CA LEU A 25 -29.37 -9.90 -11.70
C LEU A 25 -28.36 -9.11 -12.55
N LEU A 26 -28.81 -8.41 -13.59
CA LEU A 26 -27.92 -7.76 -14.55
C LEU A 26 -27.01 -6.68 -13.94
N PRO A 27 -27.48 -5.77 -13.06
CA PRO A 27 -26.60 -4.81 -12.38
C PRO A 27 -25.50 -5.53 -11.58
N HIS A 28 -25.86 -6.54 -10.78
CA HIS A 28 -24.89 -7.33 -10.01
C HIS A 28 -23.90 -8.08 -10.90
N ALA A 29 -24.34 -8.58 -12.06
CA ALA A 29 -23.46 -9.26 -13.01
C ALA A 29 -22.50 -8.31 -13.74
N ILE A 30 -22.85 -7.02 -13.88
CA ILE A 30 -21.97 -5.97 -14.40
C ILE A 30 -20.87 -5.67 -13.38
N GLU A 31 -21.21 -5.62 -12.09
CA GLU A 31 -20.28 -5.37 -10.99
C GLU A 31 -19.36 -6.56 -10.71
N ASN A 32 -19.93 -7.77 -10.66
CA ASN A 32 -19.25 -8.98 -10.25
C ASN A 32 -19.62 -10.17 -11.14
N SER A 33 -18.62 -10.70 -11.86
CA SER A 33 -18.83 -11.84 -12.75
C SER A 33 -18.69 -13.22 -12.08
N ASN A 34 -18.60 -13.29 -10.74
CA ASN A 34 -18.47 -14.56 -10.01
C ASN A 34 -19.75 -15.40 -10.15
N ALA A 35 -19.62 -16.61 -10.68
CA ALA A 35 -20.76 -17.47 -10.97
C ALA A 35 -21.50 -17.92 -9.69
N LEU A 36 -20.77 -18.32 -8.65
CA LEU A 36 -21.36 -18.82 -7.41
C LEU A 36 -22.11 -17.73 -6.65
N PHE A 37 -21.52 -16.53 -6.59
CA PHE A 37 -22.18 -15.35 -6.03
C PHE A 37 -23.52 -15.05 -6.74
N LEU A 38 -23.50 -15.03 -8.08
CA LEU A 38 -24.71 -14.76 -8.86
C LEU A 38 -25.75 -15.88 -8.76
N ILE A 39 -25.33 -17.13 -8.59
CA ILE A 39 -26.23 -18.26 -8.28
C ILE A 39 -26.90 -18.04 -6.92
N GLY A 40 -26.13 -17.71 -5.88
CA GLY A 40 -26.67 -17.40 -4.56
C GLY A 40 -27.70 -16.28 -4.60
N MET A 41 -27.37 -15.18 -5.29
CA MET A 41 -28.28 -14.06 -5.50
C MET A 41 -29.55 -14.45 -6.27
N THR A 42 -29.41 -15.31 -7.30
CA THR A 42 -30.55 -15.82 -8.05
C THR A 42 -31.49 -16.63 -7.16
N LEU A 43 -30.94 -17.48 -6.29
CA LEU A 43 -31.73 -18.27 -5.33
C LEU A 43 -32.46 -17.37 -4.33
N GLU A 44 -31.79 -16.34 -3.81
CA GLU A 44 -32.42 -15.36 -2.91
C GLU A 44 -33.54 -14.58 -3.60
N GLU A 45 -33.32 -14.07 -4.81
CA GLU A 45 -34.34 -13.34 -5.57
C GLU A 45 -35.56 -14.22 -5.89
N MET A 46 -35.33 -15.49 -6.25
CA MET A 46 -36.41 -16.45 -6.43
C MET A 46 -37.19 -16.67 -5.13
N ARG A 47 -36.51 -16.83 -3.99
CA ARG A 47 -37.15 -17.01 -2.68
C ARG A 47 -37.96 -15.78 -2.26
N LYS A 48 -37.40 -14.57 -2.37
CA LYS A 48 -38.08 -13.30 -2.05
C LYS A 48 -39.38 -13.14 -2.86
N ARG A 49 -39.35 -13.53 -4.13
CA ARG A 49 -40.50 -13.46 -5.05
C ARG A 49 -41.42 -14.68 -4.98
N LYS A 50 -41.16 -15.62 -4.06
CA LYS A 50 -41.89 -16.89 -3.88
C LYS A 50 -41.98 -17.70 -5.18
N ILE A 51 -40.89 -17.79 -5.93
CA ILE A 51 -40.80 -18.58 -7.16
C ILE A 51 -40.25 -19.97 -6.81
N ILE A 52 -40.92 -21.02 -7.26
CA ILE A 52 -40.44 -22.40 -7.09
C ILE A 52 -39.15 -22.57 -7.90
N LEU A 53 -38.09 -23.04 -7.23
CA LEU A 53 -36.77 -23.22 -7.84
C LEU A 53 -36.84 -24.26 -8.96
N PRO A 54 -36.40 -23.94 -10.20
CA PRO A 54 -36.26 -24.93 -11.25
C PRO A 54 -35.02 -25.80 -11.00
N ALA A 55 -34.78 -26.79 -11.87
CA ALA A 55 -33.56 -27.58 -11.83
C ALA A 55 -32.31 -26.69 -11.88
N MET A 56 -31.24 -27.10 -11.20
CA MET A 56 -30.00 -26.31 -11.08
C MET A 56 -29.42 -25.91 -12.44
N THR A 57 -29.49 -26.79 -13.44
CA THR A 57 -29.07 -26.53 -14.82
C THR A 57 -29.78 -25.32 -15.45
N THR A 58 -31.04 -25.06 -15.07
CA THR A 58 -31.80 -23.89 -15.54
C THR A 58 -31.31 -22.61 -14.87
N ILE A 59 -30.97 -22.67 -13.58
CA ILE A 59 -30.40 -21.55 -12.82
C ILE A 59 -29.01 -21.21 -13.37
N GLU A 60 -28.16 -22.23 -13.57
CA GLU A 60 -26.84 -22.08 -14.18
C GLU A 60 -26.92 -21.42 -15.56
N ARG A 61 -27.85 -21.86 -16.41
CA ARG A 61 -28.07 -21.24 -17.72
C ARG A 61 -28.50 -19.78 -17.61
N LEU A 62 -29.43 -19.46 -16.70
CA LEU A 62 -29.87 -18.07 -16.45
C LEU A 62 -28.69 -17.18 -16.05
N VAL A 63 -27.89 -17.64 -15.10
CA VAL A 63 -26.71 -16.93 -14.62
C VAL A 63 -25.69 -16.78 -15.75
N TRP A 64 -25.42 -17.85 -16.51
CA TRP A 64 -24.49 -17.81 -17.63
C TRP A 64 -24.91 -16.81 -18.72
N GLU A 65 -26.17 -16.82 -19.14
CA GLU A 65 -26.68 -15.86 -20.13
C GLU A 65 -26.63 -14.43 -19.61
N THR A 66 -26.99 -14.21 -18.34
CA THR A 66 -26.95 -12.87 -17.73
C THR A 66 -25.52 -12.36 -17.62
N ARG A 67 -24.56 -13.21 -17.24
CA ARG A 67 -23.12 -12.90 -17.23
C ARG A 67 -22.62 -12.54 -18.62
N ARG A 68 -22.99 -13.30 -19.64
CA ARG A 68 -22.60 -13.02 -21.03
C ARG A 68 -23.14 -11.66 -21.50
N ARG A 69 -24.40 -11.36 -21.20
CA ARG A 69 -25.00 -10.05 -21.50
C ARG A 69 -24.32 -8.91 -20.75
N ALA A 70 -23.98 -9.12 -19.47
CA ALA A 70 -23.22 -8.15 -18.68
C ALA A 70 -21.82 -7.91 -19.27
N GLU A 71 -21.11 -8.97 -19.65
CA GLU A 71 -19.78 -8.88 -20.28
C GLU A 71 -19.83 -8.12 -21.62
N GLU A 72 -20.80 -8.43 -22.47
CA GLU A 72 -21.01 -7.70 -23.72
C GLU A 72 -21.35 -6.23 -23.48
N LYS A 73 -22.16 -5.90 -22.46
CA LYS A 73 -22.43 -4.51 -22.07
C LYS A 73 -21.16 -3.78 -21.64
N VAL A 74 -20.35 -4.38 -20.77
CA VAL A 74 -19.10 -3.80 -20.26
C VAL A 74 -18.08 -3.60 -21.39
N TYR A 75 -17.94 -4.55 -22.31
CA TYR A 75 -17.05 -4.36 -23.46
C TYR A 75 -17.55 -3.27 -24.39
N ASN A 76 -18.86 -3.22 -24.65
CA ASN A 76 -19.45 -2.20 -25.50
C ASN A 76 -19.35 -0.80 -24.92
N SER A 77 -19.46 -0.61 -23.60
CA SER A 77 -19.29 0.70 -22.97
C SER A 77 -17.87 1.24 -23.11
N LEU A 78 -16.85 0.37 -23.15
CA LEU A 78 -15.46 0.78 -23.40
C LEU A 78 -15.11 0.90 -24.89
N TYR A 79 -15.76 0.11 -25.75
CA TYR A 79 -15.47 0.06 -27.18
C TYR A 79 -16.18 1.15 -27.99
N LYS A 80 -17.47 1.39 -27.72
CA LYS A 80 -18.31 2.30 -28.54
C LYS A 80 -17.83 3.76 -28.54
N PRO A 81 -17.33 4.33 -27.44
CA PRO A 81 -16.84 5.71 -27.43
C PRO A 81 -15.56 5.93 -28.27
N LEU A 82 -14.87 4.85 -28.69
CA LEU A 82 -13.58 4.96 -29.36
C LEU A 82 -13.71 5.46 -30.80
N SER A 83 -12.99 6.53 -31.11
CA SER A 83 -12.83 7.02 -32.47
C SER A 83 -12.02 6.06 -33.34
N PRO A 84 -12.14 6.12 -34.69
CA PRO A 84 -11.31 5.33 -35.59
C PRO A 84 -9.80 5.54 -35.37
N TRP A 85 -9.39 6.78 -35.06
CA TRP A 85 -8.00 7.10 -34.75
C TRP A 85 -7.53 6.39 -33.47
N GLN A 86 -8.33 6.41 -32.40
CA GLN A 86 -8.01 5.72 -31.15
C GLN A 86 -7.85 4.22 -31.36
N LYS A 87 -8.78 3.58 -32.10
CA LYS A 87 -8.70 2.15 -32.44
C LYS A 87 -7.40 1.82 -33.18
N GLN A 88 -7.00 2.67 -34.14
CA GLN A 88 -5.74 2.51 -34.85
C GLN A 88 -4.51 2.64 -33.93
N GLN A 89 -4.52 3.58 -32.98
CA GLN A 89 -3.42 3.71 -32.02
C GLN A 89 -3.35 2.52 -31.06
N LEU A 90 -4.50 1.99 -30.61
CA LEU A 90 -4.56 0.79 -29.77
C LEU A 90 -3.99 -0.44 -30.50
N GLU A 91 -4.25 -0.60 -31.79
CA GLU A 91 -3.69 -1.69 -32.59
C GLU A 91 -2.15 -1.56 -32.72
N LYS A 92 -1.64 -0.33 -32.90
CA LYS A 92 -0.19 -0.07 -32.87
C LYS A 92 0.49 -0.44 -31.55
N LEU A 93 -0.25 -0.54 -30.44
CA LEU A 93 0.33 -0.97 -29.16
C LEU A 93 0.75 -2.43 -29.18
N ILE A 94 -0.02 -3.26 -29.89
CA ILE A 94 0.15 -4.71 -29.96
C ILE A 94 1.02 -5.16 -31.14
N ASP A 95 1.29 -4.26 -32.07
CA ASP A 95 2.21 -4.53 -33.19
C ASP A 95 3.67 -4.37 -32.79
N THR A 96 4.50 -5.28 -33.28
CA THR A 96 5.97 -5.21 -33.17
C THR A 96 6.50 -4.51 -34.43
N PRO A 97 7.12 -3.32 -34.32
CA PRO A 97 7.86 -2.75 -35.45
C PRO A 97 9.01 -3.67 -35.83
N SER A 98 9.27 -3.87 -37.12
CA SER A 98 10.32 -4.76 -37.64
C SER A 98 11.73 -4.49 -37.07
N ASP A 99 12.00 -3.26 -36.62
CA ASP A 99 13.30 -2.81 -36.11
C ASP A 99 13.40 -2.70 -34.58
N LYS A 100 12.37 -3.05 -33.81
CA LYS A 100 12.39 -2.94 -32.34
C LYS A 100 12.15 -4.28 -31.66
N SER A 101 12.98 -4.57 -30.64
CA SER A 101 12.88 -5.79 -29.84
C SER A 101 11.66 -5.84 -28.91
N LYS A 102 10.94 -4.73 -28.74
CA LYS A 102 9.77 -4.62 -27.84
C LYS A 102 8.61 -3.87 -28.49
N THR A 103 7.38 -4.33 -28.21
CA THR A 103 6.15 -3.62 -28.57
C THR A 103 5.95 -2.38 -27.71
N LYS A 104 5.07 -1.46 -28.15
CA LYS A 104 4.70 -0.30 -27.34
C LYS A 104 3.96 -0.68 -26.07
N LEU A 105 3.11 -1.71 -26.10
CA LEU A 105 2.49 -2.26 -24.89
C LEU A 105 3.53 -2.83 -23.92
N GLY A 106 4.57 -3.51 -24.43
CA GLY A 106 5.67 -4.01 -23.60
C GLY A 106 6.46 -2.89 -22.90
N TRP A 107 6.75 -1.80 -23.62
CA TRP A 107 7.39 -0.60 -23.05
C TRP A 107 6.54 0.08 -21.97
N LEU A 108 5.22 0.19 -22.19
CA LEU A 108 4.29 0.76 -21.21
C LEU A 108 4.29 0.00 -19.88
N ARG A 109 4.44 -1.33 -19.94
CA ARG A 109 4.44 -2.26 -18.79
C ARG A 109 5.77 -2.35 -18.04
N GLU A 110 6.81 -1.63 -18.46
CA GLU A 110 8.11 -1.70 -17.77
C GLU A 110 8.01 -1.19 -16.33
N ILE A 111 8.59 -1.91 -15.37
CA ILE A 111 8.57 -1.49 -13.97
C ILE A 111 9.71 -0.49 -13.76
N PRO A 112 9.45 0.71 -13.19
CA PRO A 112 10.54 1.62 -12.83
C PRO A 112 11.44 0.96 -11.77
N GLY A 113 12.76 1.02 -12.00
CA GLY A 113 13.75 0.49 -11.06
C GLY A 113 13.92 1.36 -9.82
N GLN A 114 15.12 1.93 -9.63
CA GLN A 114 15.39 2.81 -8.48
C GLN A 114 14.72 4.19 -8.65
N SER A 115 14.29 4.77 -7.53
CA SER A 115 13.87 6.17 -7.47
C SER A 115 15.03 7.08 -7.91
N SER A 116 14.84 7.80 -9.02
CA SER A 116 15.80 8.76 -9.58
C SER A 116 15.09 9.77 -10.49
N PRO A 117 15.72 10.91 -10.82
CA PRO A 117 15.16 11.84 -11.80
C PRO A 117 14.90 11.22 -13.18
N ASP A 118 15.76 10.32 -13.67
CA ASP A 118 15.56 9.62 -14.94
C ASP A 118 14.34 8.68 -14.89
N ALA A 119 14.19 7.95 -13.79
CA ALA A 119 13.01 7.10 -13.57
C ALA A 119 11.72 7.94 -13.57
N PHE A 120 11.72 9.12 -12.94
CA PHE A 120 10.58 10.03 -12.96
C PHE A 120 10.23 10.46 -14.39
N LEU A 121 11.23 10.91 -15.17
CA LEU A 121 11.00 11.36 -16.56
C LEU A 121 10.45 10.24 -17.44
N LYS A 122 10.93 9.00 -17.28
CA LYS A 122 10.41 7.82 -18.00
C LYS A 122 8.99 7.44 -17.59
N VAL A 123 8.62 7.63 -16.32
CA VAL A 123 7.24 7.45 -15.85
C VAL A 123 6.33 8.50 -16.52
N ILE A 124 6.73 9.76 -16.53
CA ILE A 124 5.95 10.83 -17.17
C ILE A 124 5.88 10.66 -18.69
N GLU A 125 6.95 10.21 -19.36
CA GLU A 125 6.93 9.92 -20.80
C GLU A 125 5.83 8.90 -21.15
N ARG A 126 5.70 7.85 -20.34
CA ARG A 126 4.66 6.83 -20.51
C ARG A 126 3.27 7.38 -20.19
N LEU A 127 3.15 8.18 -19.12
CA LEU A 127 1.89 8.82 -18.74
C LEU A 127 1.37 9.73 -19.87
N GLU A 128 2.25 10.57 -20.42
CA GLU A 128 1.90 11.47 -21.53
C GLU A 128 1.53 10.68 -22.78
N TYR A 129 2.24 9.58 -23.07
CA TYR A 129 1.87 8.71 -24.19
C TYR A 129 0.43 8.16 -24.05
N VAL A 130 0.05 7.73 -22.84
CA VAL A 130 -1.33 7.26 -22.58
C VAL A 130 -2.34 8.41 -22.66
N ARG A 131 -2.02 9.58 -22.09
CA ARG A 131 -2.89 10.78 -22.15
C ARG A 131 -3.13 11.27 -23.57
N LEU A 132 -2.13 11.18 -24.44
CA LEU A 132 -2.26 11.55 -25.87
C LEU A 132 -3.31 10.71 -26.60
N LEU A 133 -3.60 9.48 -26.14
CA LEU A 133 -4.68 8.66 -26.70
C LEU A 133 -6.08 9.22 -26.39
N ASN A 134 -6.19 10.14 -25.42
CA ASN A 134 -7.42 10.81 -25.01
C ASN A 134 -8.58 9.82 -24.75
N LEU A 135 -8.27 8.71 -24.07
CA LEU A 135 -9.26 7.67 -23.76
C LEU A 135 -10.25 8.22 -22.73
N SER A 136 -11.55 8.13 -23.03
CA SER A 136 -12.59 8.63 -22.14
C SER A 136 -12.67 7.80 -20.85
N THR A 137 -12.88 8.50 -19.74
CA THR A 137 -13.16 7.95 -18.42
C THR A 137 -14.66 7.88 -18.13
N GLU A 138 -15.56 7.99 -19.14
CA GLU A 138 -17.02 7.76 -19.04
C GLU A 138 -17.34 6.28 -18.68
N SER A 139 -16.76 5.87 -17.57
CA SER A 139 -16.81 4.59 -16.89
C SER A 139 -17.79 4.66 -15.73
N GLU A 140 -18.56 5.75 -15.57
CA GLU A 140 -19.60 5.89 -14.55
C GLU A 140 -20.60 4.71 -14.57
N ASN A 141 -20.78 4.09 -15.74
CA ASN A 141 -21.64 2.92 -15.93
C ASN A 141 -20.95 1.57 -15.65
N ILE A 142 -19.66 1.55 -15.28
CA ILE A 142 -18.89 0.35 -14.99
C ILE A 142 -18.32 0.47 -13.58
N HIS A 143 -18.66 -0.51 -12.74
CA HIS A 143 -18.11 -0.60 -11.40
C HIS A 143 -16.57 -0.64 -11.43
N SER A 144 -15.92 0.11 -10.55
CA SER A 144 -14.46 0.23 -10.43
C SER A 144 -13.73 -1.13 -10.35
N ASN A 145 -14.23 -2.03 -9.50
CA ASN A 145 -13.72 -3.40 -9.39
C ASN A 145 -13.72 -4.17 -10.73
N ARG A 146 -14.76 -3.99 -11.56
CA ARG A 146 -14.84 -4.65 -12.87
C ARG A 146 -13.80 -4.07 -13.83
N LEU A 147 -13.61 -2.76 -13.82
CA LEU A 147 -12.56 -2.10 -14.62
C LEU A 147 -11.17 -2.58 -14.21
N LEU A 148 -10.89 -2.66 -12.91
CA LEU A 148 -9.63 -3.20 -12.36
C LEU A 148 -9.41 -4.66 -12.76
N GLN A 149 -10.46 -5.48 -12.74
CA GLN A 149 -10.37 -6.87 -13.19
C GLN A 149 -9.94 -6.97 -14.66
N LEU A 150 -10.56 -6.17 -15.55
CA LEU A 150 -10.18 -6.11 -16.96
C LEU A 150 -8.77 -5.56 -17.15
N ALA A 151 -8.39 -4.55 -16.38
CA ALA A 151 -7.05 -3.98 -16.41
C ALA A 151 -5.97 -5.00 -16.00
N ARG A 152 -6.23 -5.79 -14.95
CA ARG A 152 -5.36 -6.90 -14.50
C ARG A 152 -5.20 -7.97 -15.58
N LEU A 153 -6.27 -8.28 -16.33
CA LEU A 153 -6.18 -9.18 -17.48
C LEU A 153 -5.31 -8.57 -18.59
N GLY A 154 -5.53 -7.31 -18.92
CA GLY A 154 -4.76 -6.60 -19.95
C GLY A 154 -3.27 -6.49 -19.61
N ALA A 155 -2.93 -6.33 -18.33
CA ALA A 155 -1.56 -6.32 -17.83
C ALA A 155 -0.86 -7.68 -17.92
N ARG A 156 -1.59 -8.79 -18.14
CA ARG A 156 -1.03 -10.14 -18.26
C ARG A 156 -0.92 -10.63 -19.68
N TYR A 157 -1.86 -10.26 -20.54
CA TYR A 157 -1.84 -10.71 -21.93
C TYR A 157 -0.61 -10.17 -22.65
N GLU A 158 0.04 -11.06 -23.39
CA GLU A 158 1.05 -10.68 -24.34
C GLU A 158 0.42 -10.07 -25.59
N PRO A 159 1.13 -9.18 -26.31
CA PRO A 159 0.61 -8.52 -27.52
C PRO A 159 -0.03 -9.48 -28.54
N HIS A 160 0.59 -10.64 -28.77
CA HIS A 160 0.07 -11.64 -29.71
C HIS A 160 -1.25 -12.30 -29.24
N SER A 161 -1.52 -12.32 -27.92
CA SER A 161 -2.76 -12.89 -27.36
C SER A 161 -3.98 -12.03 -27.71
N PHE A 162 -3.81 -10.70 -27.73
CA PHE A 162 -4.88 -9.76 -28.08
C PHE A 162 -5.42 -9.96 -29.49
N ARG A 163 -4.55 -10.37 -30.43
CA ARG A 163 -4.93 -10.64 -31.84
C ARG A 163 -5.95 -11.76 -31.98
N ARG A 164 -6.05 -12.66 -31.01
CA ARG A 164 -7.03 -13.76 -31.01
C ARG A 164 -8.42 -13.33 -30.56
N PHE A 165 -8.55 -12.14 -29.96
CA PHE A 165 -9.84 -11.62 -29.50
C PHE A 165 -10.57 -10.88 -30.63
N ASN A 166 -11.90 -10.91 -30.56
CA ASN A 166 -12.72 -10.00 -31.34
C ASN A 166 -12.42 -8.54 -30.95
N GLU A 167 -12.75 -7.60 -31.84
CA GLU A 167 -12.41 -6.19 -31.67
C GLU A 167 -12.93 -5.62 -30.34
N ASN A 168 -14.22 -5.88 -30.01
CA ASN A 168 -14.84 -5.33 -28.82
C ASN A 168 -14.09 -5.74 -27.55
N LYS A 169 -13.82 -7.04 -27.37
CA LYS A 169 -13.09 -7.55 -26.20
C LYS A 169 -11.66 -7.03 -26.18
N ARG A 170 -10.98 -7.03 -27.33
CA ARG A 170 -9.58 -6.59 -27.46
C ARG A 170 -9.42 -5.15 -26.99
N TYR A 171 -10.17 -4.23 -27.58
CA TYR A 171 -10.05 -2.81 -27.25
C TYR A 171 -10.58 -2.51 -25.84
N ALA A 172 -11.65 -3.16 -25.39
CA ALA A 172 -12.14 -2.95 -24.02
C ALA A 172 -11.09 -3.31 -22.96
N ILE A 173 -10.39 -4.45 -23.11
CA ILE A 173 -9.33 -4.85 -22.17
C ILE A 173 -8.13 -3.90 -22.27
N LEU A 174 -7.73 -3.47 -23.47
CA LEU A 174 -6.64 -2.50 -23.65
C LEU A 174 -6.98 -1.15 -23.02
N VAL A 175 -8.18 -0.63 -23.24
CA VAL A 175 -8.65 0.63 -22.65
C VAL A 175 -8.66 0.54 -21.12
N ALA A 176 -9.26 -0.51 -20.56
CA ALA A 176 -9.27 -0.71 -19.11
C ALA A 176 -7.86 -0.75 -18.52
N HIS A 177 -6.93 -1.45 -19.19
CA HIS A 177 -5.53 -1.50 -18.79
C HIS A 177 -4.86 -0.13 -18.85
N LEU A 178 -5.02 0.62 -19.93
CA LEU A 178 -4.39 1.93 -20.11
C LEU A 178 -4.93 2.99 -19.15
N LEU A 179 -6.24 2.98 -18.89
CA LEU A 179 -6.85 3.87 -17.90
C LEU A 179 -6.28 3.61 -16.50
N THR A 180 -6.18 2.33 -16.10
CA THR A 180 -5.59 1.96 -14.80
C THR A 180 -4.09 2.26 -14.76
N LEU A 181 -3.37 1.99 -15.86
CA LEU A 181 -1.95 2.28 -15.98
C LEU A 181 -1.66 3.78 -15.86
N SER A 182 -2.53 4.64 -16.39
CA SER A 182 -2.41 6.10 -16.21
C SER A 182 -2.44 6.48 -14.73
N GLN A 183 -3.37 5.90 -13.95
CA GLN A 183 -3.44 6.11 -12.51
C GLN A 183 -2.18 5.57 -11.80
N ASP A 184 -1.77 4.35 -12.13
CA ASP A 184 -0.57 3.72 -11.55
C ASP A 184 0.71 4.53 -11.85
N LEU A 185 0.82 5.14 -13.04
CA LEU A 185 1.96 5.98 -13.42
C LEU A 185 1.98 7.31 -12.66
N ILE A 186 0.82 7.91 -12.37
CA ILE A 186 0.71 9.09 -11.51
C ILE A 186 1.17 8.75 -10.09
N ASP A 187 0.67 7.64 -9.54
CA ASP A 187 1.02 7.15 -8.20
C ASP A 187 2.52 6.85 -8.11
N GLN A 188 3.10 6.20 -9.12
CA GLN A 188 4.54 5.96 -9.22
C GLN A 188 5.35 7.27 -9.25
N ALA A 189 4.88 8.29 -9.98
CA ALA A 189 5.57 9.58 -10.05
C ALA A 189 5.60 10.27 -8.67
N ILE A 190 4.49 10.23 -7.93
CA ILE A 190 4.37 10.76 -6.57
C ILE A 190 5.28 9.98 -5.62
N GLU A 191 5.30 8.65 -5.71
CA GLU A 191 6.14 7.80 -4.88
C GLU A 191 7.64 8.03 -5.14
N ILE A 192 8.03 8.24 -6.40
CA ILE A 192 9.40 8.64 -6.76
C ILE A 192 9.73 9.99 -6.10
N HIS A 193 8.84 10.97 -6.19
CA HIS A 193 9.04 12.29 -5.57
C HIS A 193 9.20 12.20 -4.04
N ASP A 194 8.31 11.49 -3.35
CA ASP A 194 8.38 11.26 -1.90
C ASP A 194 9.75 10.69 -1.50
N ARG A 195 10.19 9.63 -2.19
CA ARG A 195 11.51 9.03 -1.95
C ARG A 195 12.67 9.97 -2.24
N GLN A 196 12.61 10.76 -3.31
CA GLN A 196 13.67 11.72 -3.62
C GLN A 196 13.82 12.78 -2.52
N ILE A 197 12.71 13.28 -1.98
CA ILE A 197 12.74 14.22 -0.85
C ILE A 197 13.25 13.55 0.43
N MET A 198 12.85 12.31 0.72
CA MET A 198 13.38 11.56 1.87
C MET A 198 14.90 11.32 1.76
N ILE A 199 15.38 10.91 0.57
CA ILE A 199 16.81 10.72 0.30
C ILE A 199 17.57 12.04 0.44
N LEU A 200 17.01 13.14 -0.04
CA LEU A 200 17.58 14.48 0.09
C LEU A 200 17.78 14.83 1.57
N GLN A 201 16.73 14.72 2.38
CA GLN A 201 16.77 15.03 3.82
C GLN A 201 17.71 14.09 4.58
N SER A 202 17.73 12.79 4.26
CA SER A 202 18.66 11.83 4.85
C SER A 202 20.12 12.18 4.54
N LYS A 203 20.42 12.56 3.29
CA LYS A 203 21.77 12.96 2.88
C LYS A 203 22.19 14.28 3.52
N GLY A 204 21.27 15.22 3.72
CA GLY A 204 21.52 16.45 4.48
C GLY A 204 21.95 16.16 5.92
N ARG A 205 21.17 15.34 6.64
CA ARG A 205 21.51 14.89 7.99
C ARG A 205 22.87 14.19 8.07
N LYS A 206 23.14 13.26 7.16
CA LYS A 206 24.44 12.57 7.11
C LYS A 206 25.60 13.52 6.82
N ALA A 207 25.41 14.50 5.93
CA ALA A 207 26.45 15.50 5.66
C ALA A 207 26.73 16.37 6.89
N GLN A 208 25.70 16.72 7.66
CA GLN A 208 25.85 17.42 8.92
C GLN A 208 26.61 16.57 9.97
N GLU A 209 26.22 15.30 10.15
CA GLU A 209 26.91 14.38 11.06
C GLU A 209 28.39 14.21 10.69
N GLU A 210 28.70 14.13 9.40
CA GLU A 210 30.07 13.99 8.91
C GLU A 210 30.89 15.26 9.13
N LEU A 211 30.31 16.44 8.84
CA LEU A 211 30.94 17.73 9.15
C LEU A 211 31.22 17.86 10.65
N GLN A 212 30.28 17.43 11.50
CA GLN A 212 30.46 17.44 12.94
C GLN A 212 31.61 16.53 13.39
N LYS A 213 31.72 15.33 12.80
CA LYS A 213 32.83 14.41 13.10
C LYS A 213 34.18 14.97 12.67
N GLN A 214 34.25 15.52 11.45
CA GLN A 214 35.49 16.08 10.89
C GLN A 214 35.95 17.33 11.65
N ASN A 215 35.01 18.23 11.93
CA ASN A 215 35.31 19.51 12.57
C ASN A 215 35.30 19.44 14.10
N GLY A 216 34.86 18.34 14.71
CA GLY A 216 34.61 18.25 16.15
C GLY A 216 35.83 18.60 17.01
N LYS A 217 37.02 18.14 16.61
CA LYS A 217 38.27 18.47 17.31
C LYS A 217 38.58 19.97 17.23
N SER A 218 38.50 20.55 16.03
CA SER A 218 38.75 21.98 15.80
C SER A 218 37.71 22.85 16.49
N ILE A 219 36.44 22.47 16.48
CA ILE A 219 35.37 23.17 17.22
C ILE A 219 35.66 23.17 18.71
N ASN A 220 36.03 22.01 19.29
CA ASN A 220 36.37 21.93 20.71
C ASN A 220 37.59 22.80 21.05
N GLU A 221 38.62 22.81 20.20
CA GLU A 221 39.78 23.70 20.35
C GLU A 221 39.36 25.19 20.37
N LYS A 222 38.47 25.61 19.47
CA LYS A 222 37.98 26.99 19.45
C LYS A 222 37.10 27.33 20.66
N VAL A 223 36.28 26.39 21.13
CA VAL A 223 35.49 26.57 22.36
C VAL A 223 36.40 26.79 23.57
N LEU A 224 37.51 26.04 23.68
CA LEU A 224 38.51 26.26 24.73
C LEU A 224 39.17 27.64 24.59
N HIS A 225 39.62 28.02 23.39
CA HIS A 225 40.19 29.35 23.16
C HIS A 225 39.22 30.48 23.54
N PHE A 226 37.92 30.35 23.22
CA PHE A 226 36.92 31.35 23.60
C PHE A 226 36.63 31.36 25.11
N ALA A 227 36.70 30.21 25.78
CA ALA A 227 36.61 30.14 27.23
C ALA A 227 37.80 30.84 27.90
N ASP A 228 39.02 30.60 27.43
CA ASP A 228 40.24 31.23 27.94
C ASP A 228 40.20 32.76 27.72
N ILE A 229 39.79 33.22 26.53
CA ILE A 229 39.58 34.64 26.22
C ILE A 229 38.50 35.25 27.12
N GLY A 230 37.39 34.53 27.34
CA GLY A 230 36.31 34.96 28.22
C GLY A 230 36.78 35.12 29.67
N GLU A 231 37.54 34.16 30.19
CA GLU A 231 38.12 34.21 31.53
C GLU A 231 39.12 35.37 31.66
N ALA A 232 39.94 35.61 30.64
CA ALA A 232 40.83 36.76 30.54
C ALA A 232 40.09 38.09 30.73
N LEU A 233 39.00 38.26 30.00
CA LEU A 233 38.20 39.49 30.01
C LEU A 233 37.48 39.67 31.35
N VAL A 234 36.99 38.58 31.95
CA VAL A 234 36.39 38.61 33.30
C VAL A 234 37.44 39.01 34.33
N LYS A 235 38.65 38.44 34.26
CA LYS A 235 39.76 38.77 35.16
C LYS A 235 40.21 40.22 35.00
N ALA A 236 40.41 40.67 33.76
CA ALA A 236 40.78 42.06 33.47
C ALA A 236 39.75 43.05 34.04
N ARG A 237 38.46 42.72 33.94
CA ARG A 237 37.38 43.54 34.51
C ARG A 237 37.35 43.55 36.03
N ASN A 238 37.61 42.40 36.67
CA ASN A 238 37.57 42.29 38.14
C ASN A 238 38.80 42.91 38.81
N GLU A 239 39.96 42.85 38.16
CA GLU A 239 41.25 43.34 38.68
C GLU A 239 41.63 44.73 38.13
N GLU A 240 40.75 45.39 37.36
CA GLU A 240 40.98 46.69 36.69
C GLU A 240 42.26 46.74 35.84
N LEU A 241 42.57 45.64 35.15
CA LEU A 241 43.73 45.51 34.26
C LEU A 241 43.36 45.85 32.80
N ASP A 242 44.36 46.20 31.98
CA ASP A 242 44.16 46.38 30.53
C ASP A 242 43.76 45.05 29.87
N PRO A 243 42.56 44.95 29.26
CA PRO A 243 42.10 43.75 28.59
C PRO A 243 43.05 43.22 27.51
N PHE A 244 43.75 44.09 26.78
CA PHE A 244 44.65 43.68 25.70
C PHE A 244 45.93 43.04 26.25
N GLU A 245 46.49 43.57 27.35
CA GLU A 245 47.67 42.98 28.01
C GLU A 245 47.36 41.61 28.63
N VAL A 246 46.14 41.42 29.16
CA VAL A 246 45.70 40.14 29.75
C VAL A 246 45.46 39.11 28.66
N LEU A 247 44.89 39.51 27.51
CA LEU A 247 44.69 38.62 26.36
C LEU A 247 46.01 38.15 25.75
N GLU A 248 46.98 39.05 25.58
CA GLU A 248 48.30 38.73 24.98
C GLU A 248 49.13 37.77 25.86
N LYS A 249 48.89 37.75 27.18
CA LYS A 249 49.48 36.78 28.12
C LYS A 249 48.90 35.36 27.96
N ILE A 250 47.66 35.22 27.51
CA ILE A 250 47.00 33.93 27.30
C ILE A 250 47.31 33.40 25.90
N MET A 251 47.26 34.27 24.89
CA MET A 251 47.46 33.90 23.49
C MET A 251 47.98 35.11 22.69
N PRO A 252 49.00 34.93 21.83
CA PRO A 252 49.45 35.99 20.92
C PRO A 252 48.31 36.52 20.05
N TRP A 253 48.26 37.83 19.82
CA TRP A 253 47.16 38.49 19.09
C TRP A 253 46.90 37.87 17.71
N GLU A 254 47.94 37.54 16.96
CA GLU A 254 47.83 36.89 15.64
C GLU A 254 47.07 35.56 15.71
N ARG A 255 47.33 34.75 16.75
CA ARG A 255 46.66 33.47 16.95
C ARG A 255 45.20 33.64 17.40
N ILE A 256 44.86 34.75 18.08
CA ILE A 256 43.47 35.11 18.39
C ILE A 256 42.71 35.41 17.09
N VAL A 257 43.31 36.21 16.19
CA VAL A 257 42.73 36.53 14.88
C VAL A 257 42.52 35.26 14.06
N ASP A 258 43.54 34.41 13.93
CA ASP A 258 43.44 33.12 13.23
C ASP A 258 42.35 32.23 13.84
N SER A 259 42.27 32.18 15.17
CA SER A 259 41.26 31.41 15.89
C SER A 259 39.84 31.91 15.63
N ILE A 260 39.64 33.23 15.52
CA ILE A 260 38.34 33.84 15.17
C ILE A 260 37.98 33.57 13.72
N GLU A 261 38.92 33.70 12.78
CA GLU A 261 38.67 33.40 11.36
C GLU A 261 38.31 31.92 11.15
N GLU A 262 39.06 31.02 11.77
CA GLU A 262 38.77 29.58 11.72
C GLU A 262 37.43 29.26 12.39
N ALA A 263 37.13 29.86 13.54
CA ALA A 263 35.83 29.70 14.19
C ALA A 263 34.69 30.20 13.29
N THR A 264 34.88 31.30 12.56
CA THR A 264 33.89 31.86 11.63
C THR A 264 33.68 30.93 10.42
N ARG A 265 34.74 30.28 9.92
CA ARG A 265 34.64 29.29 8.84
C ARG A 265 33.98 27.98 9.29
N LEU A 266 34.20 27.60 10.55
CA LEU A 266 33.61 26.41 11.17
C LEU A 266 32.17 26.65 11.66
N ALA A 267 31.82 27.91 11.91
CA ALA A 267 30.52 28.31 12.40
C ALA A 267 29.43 27.90 11.41
N ARG A 268 28.35 27.37 11.99
CA ARG A 268 27.13 26.98 11.27
C ARG A 268 26.03 27.97 11.65
N PRO A 269 24.93 28.03 10.89
CA PRO A 269 23.75 28.78 11.32
C PRO A 269 23.36 28.45 12.77
N MET A 270 22.87 29.43 13.52
CA MET A 270 22.67 29.33 14.97
C MET A 270 21.65 28.26 15.39
N ASP A 271 20.73 27.88 14.50
CA ASP A 271 19.82 26.74 14.70
C ASP A 271 20.45 25.37 14.43
N TYR A 272 21.68 25.36 13.90
CA TYR A 272 22.48 24.17 13.63
C TYR A 272 21.70 23.12 12.83
N ASP A 273 20.94 23.57 11.82
CA ASP A 273 20.14 22.69 10.97
C ASP A 273 20.93 22.14 9.77
N TYR A 274 20.41 21.10 9.12
CA TYR A 274 20.95 20.54 7.87
C TYR A 274 20.37 21.19 6.61
N LEU A 275 19.37 22.08 6.73
CA LEU A 275 18.59 22.60 5.61
C LEU A 275 19.45 23.42 4.63
N ASP A 276 20.40 24.18 5.15
CA ASP A 276 21.38 24.93 4.36
C ASP A 276 22.25 24.01 3.46
N LEU A 277 22.54 22.78 3.91
CA LEU A 277 23.31 21.81 3.14
C LEU A 277 22.52 21.22 1.96
N LEU A 278 21.18 21.30 1.99
CA LEU A 278 20.33 20.71 0.95
C LEU A 278 20.50 21.42 -0.40
N VAL A 279 20.88 22.70 -0.39
CA VAL A 279 21.06 23.52 -1.59
C VAL A 279 22.09 22.92 -2.56
N THR A 280 23.08 22.19 -2.04
CA THR A 280 24.11 21.50 -2.84
C THR A 280 23.53 20.47 -3.80
N ARG A 281 22.35 19.92 -3.49
CA ARG A 281 21.66 18.90 -4.29
C ARG A 281 20.45 19.46 -5.04
N PHE A 282 20.20 20.76 -4.98
CA PHE A 282 19.12 21.42 -5.70
C PHE A 282 19.12 21.10 -7.21
N SER A 283 20.30 21.16 -7.84
CA SER A 283 20.46 20.85 -9.28
C SER A 283 20.03 19.43 -9.65
N TYR A 284 20.17 18.48 -8.73
CA TYR A 284 19.77 17.09 -8.94
C TYR A 284 18.25 16.93 -8.94
N LEU A 285 17.54 17.57 -8.00
CA LEU A 285 16.06 17.58 -7.97
C LEU A 285 15.48 18.32 -9.19
N ARG A 286 16.10 19.43 -9.58
CA ARG A 286 15.68 20.26 -10.73
C ARG A 286 15.64 19.53 -12.07
N LYS A 287 16.29 18.36 -12.17
CA LYS A 287 16.22 17.50 -13.37
C LYS A 287 14.81 17.03 -13.69
N TYR A 288 13.91 16.92 -12.69
CA TYR A 288 12.54 16.43 -12.89
C TYR A 288 11.45 17.34 -12.32
N THR A 289 11.73 18.19 -11.33
CA THR A 289 10.69 19.02 -10.67
C THR A 289 9.94 19.97 -11.62
N PRO A 290 10.52 20.55 -12.70
CA PRO A 290 9.73 21.29 -13.68
C PRO A 290 8.67 20.42 -14.37
N VAL A 291 9.05 19.18 -14.69
CA VAL A 291 8.15 18.22 -15.34
C VAL A 291 7.04 17.80 -14.37
N LEU A 292 7.37 17.54 -13.10
CA LEU A 292 6.40 17.27 -12.03
C LEU A 292 5.31 18.36 -11.99
N LEU A 293 5.71 19.63 -11.86
CA LEU A 293 4.76 20.75 -11.72
C LEU A 293 3.99 21.06 -13.00
N SER A 294 4.55 20.75 -14.17
CA SER A 294 3.90 21.01 -15.46
C SER A 294 2.94 19.89 -15.89
N LYS A 295 3.21 18.64 -15.49
CA LYS A 295 2.48 17.46 -15.99
C LYS A 295 1.53 16.86 -14.97
N LEU A 296 1.70 17.08 -13.68
CA LEU A 296 0.72 16.68 -12.67
C LEU A 296 -0.17 17.86 -12.29
N GLU A 297 -1.46 17.59 -12.13
CA GLU A 297 -2.44 18.58 -11.67
C GLU A 297 -2.71 18.34 -10.19
N PHE A 298 -2.36 19.34 -9.38
CA PHE A 298 -2.55 19.34 -7.93
C PHE A 298 -3.80 20.15 -7.57
N ARG A 299 -4.59 19.62 -6.67
CA ARG A 299 -5.77 20.27 -6.08
C ARG A 299 -5.63 20.24 -4.56
N THR A 300 -6.34 21.12 -3.86
CA THR A 300 -6.09 21.39 -2.44
C THR A 300 -7.37 21.70 -1.69
N THR A 301 -7.36 21.39 -0.39
CA THR A 301 -8.32 21.97 0.55
C THR A 301 -8.05 23.46 0.73
N GLN A 302 -9.03 24.20 1.25
CA GLN A 302 -8.91 25.65 1.49
C GLN A 302 -7.72 26.00 2.41
N ALA A 303 -7.39 25.13 3.37
CA ALA A 303 -6.28 25.35 4.30
C ALA A 303 -4.89 25.35 3.62
N SER A 304 -4.74 24.62 2.51
CA SER A 304 -3.46 24.42 1.82
C SER A 304 -3.32 25.22 0.51
N GLU A 305 -4.25 26.14 0.26
CA GLU A 305 -4.23 27.06 -0.89
C GLU A 305 -2.93 27.88 -1.03
N PRO A 306 -2.28 28.38 0.04
CA PRO A 306 -1.00 29.09 -0.08
C PRO A 306 0.09 28.26 -0.75
N LEU A 307 0.15 26.95 -0.47
CA LEU A 307 1.11 26.04 -1.09
C LEU A 307 0.80 25.83 -2.58
N LEU A 308 -0.46 25.61 -2.94
CA LEU A 308 -0.84 25.46 -4.35
C LEU A 308 -0.51 26.71 -5.17
N ARG A 309 -0.75 27.91 -4.62
CA ARG A 309 -0.32 29.18 -5.24
C ARG A 309 1.21 29.23 -5.41
N ALA A 310 1.98 28.79 -4.42
CA ALA A 310 3.43 28.73 -4.50
C ALA A 310 3.92 27.80 -5.63
N LEU A 311 3.31 26.63 -5.77
CA LEU A 311 3.61 25.66 -6.83
C LEU A 311 3.27 26.23 -8.22
N ASN A 312 2.17 26.98 -8.34
CA ASN A 312 1.79 27.67 -9.57
C ASN A 312 2.80 28.76 -9.94
N VAL A 313 3.26 29.58 -8.98
CA VAL A 313 4.33 30.56 -9.19
C VAL A 313 5.60 29.86 -9.69
N LEU A 314 6.00 28.74 -9.07
CA LEU A 314 7.15 27.96 -9.51
C LEU A 314 6.97 27.41 -10.93
N ARG A 315 5.77 26.93 -11.27
CA ARG A 315 5.41 26.47 -12.62
C ARG A 315 5.56 27.58 -13.65
N GLU A 316 5.06 28.79 -13.36
CA GLU A 316 5.18 29.95 -14.25
C GLU A 316 6.63 30.43 -14.42
N ILE A 317 7.40 30.50 -13.34
CA ILE A 317 8.83 30.84 -13.38
C ILE A 317 9.59 29.84 -14.24
N ASN A 318 9.28 28.54 -14.12
CA ASN A 318 9.90 27.49 -14.92
C ASN A 318 9.56 27.63 -16.41
N ASN A 319 8.29 27.86 -16.75
CA ASN A 319 7.84 28.04 -18.14
C ASN A 319 8.47 29.28 -18.78
N ASN A 320 8.53 30.39 -18.04
CA ASN A 320 9.08 31.65 -18.51
C ASN A 320 10.61 31.75 -18.38
N LYS A 321 11.29 30.70 -17.89
CA LYS A 321 12.74 30.66 -17.62
C LYS A 321 13.23 31.84 -16.76
N LYS A 322 12.36 32.39 -15.90
CA LYS A 322 12.71 33.49 -14.98
C LYS A 322 13.65 32.98 -13.89
N ARG A 323 14.49 33.86 -13.35
CA ARG A 323 15.48 33.51 -12.31
C ARG A 323 14.99 33.82 -10.89
N HIS A 324 14.25 34.92 -10.72
CA HIS A 324 13.78 35.42 -9.44
C HIS A 324 12.33 35.03 -9.16
N ILE A 325 11.98 34.98 -7.87
CA ILE A 325 10.61 34.85 -7.41
C ILE A 325 9.96 36.25 -7.46
N PRO A 326 8.74 36.38 -7.99
CA PRO A 326 8.06 37.67 -8.08
C PRO A 326 7.71 38.22 -6.69
N GLU A 327 7.65 39.54 -6.57
CA GLU A 327 7.10 40.21 -5.39
C GLU A 327 5.64 39.79 -5.18
N GLY A 328 5.27 39.47 -3.93
CA GLY A 328 3.95 38.95 -3.58
C GLY A 328 3.77 37.43 -3.71
N ALA A 329 4.86 36.67 -3.94
CA ALA A 329 4.80 35.22 -3.85
C ALA A 329 4.34 34.77 -2.43
N PRO A 330 3.48 33.75 -2.33
CA PRO A 330 2.94 33.31 -1.04
C PRO A 330 4.04 32.74 -0.15
N LEU A 331 4.04 33.08 1.13
CA LEU A 331 5.04 32.62 2.10
C LEU A 331 4.41 31.87 3.29
N ASP A 332 3.09 31.89 3.41
CA ASP A 332 2.36 31.29 4.53
C ASP A 332 2.52 29.76 4.60
N PHE A 333 2.86 29.12 3.47
CA PHE A 333 3.15 27.68 3.44
C PHE A 333 4.53 27.33 4.01
N VAL A 334 5.45 28.31 4.11
CA VAL A 334 6.85 28.06 4.49
C VAL A 334 6.92 27.82 6.00
N PRO A 335 7.32 26.60 6.46
CA PRO A 335 7.46 26.35 7.88
C PRO A 335 8.51 27.28 8.50
N LYS A 336 8.35 27.64 9.78
CA LYS A 336 9.30 28.49 10.54
C LYS A 336 10.76 28.05 10.38
N ARG A 337 10.98 26.75 10.29
CA ARG A 337 12.29 26.11 10.11
C ARG A 337 12.97 26.46 8.78
N TRP A 338 12.20 26.72 7.72
CA TRP A 338 12.70 27.14 6.41
C TRP A 338 12.80 28.67 6.26
N GLN A 339 12.02 29.45 7.02
CA GLN A 339 11.91 30.91 6.84
C GLN A 339 13.27 31.62 6.81
N LYS A 340 14.19 31.27 7.72
CA LYS A 340 15.53 31.87 7.78
C LYS A 340 16.40 31.62 6.56
N HIS A 341 16.13 30.55 5.80
CA HIS A 341 16.87 30.23 4.58
C HIS A 341 16.19 30.81 3.33
N VAL A 342 14.87 31.05 3.40
CA VAL A 342 14.10 31.56 2.28
C VAL A 342 14.37 33.04 2.05
N TYR A 343 14.70 33.81 3.09
CA TYR A 343 15.19 35.19 2.94
C TYR A 343 16.71 35.20 2.78
N ASP A 344 17.22 36.01 1.85
CA ASP A 344 18.63 36.39 1.83
C ASP A 344 18.90 37.62 2.72
N GLU A 345 20.18 38.00 2.84
CA GLU A 345 20.64 39.12 3.68
C GLU A 345 20.03 40.47 3.26
N ASP A 346 19.62 40.59 1.99
CA ASP A 346 18.97 41.77 1.42
C ASP A 346 17.43 41.73 1.53
N GLY A 347 16.86 40.69 2.16
CA GLY A 347 15.42 40.50 2.34
C GLY A 347 14.69 39.96 1.11
N ASN A 348 15.39 39.57 0.05
CA ASN A 348 14.81 38.95 -1.14
C ASN A 348 14.58 37.44 -0.93
N ILE A 349 13.66 36.88 -1.72
CA ILE A 349 13.32 35.46 -1.64
C ILE A 349 14.35 34.62 -2.42
N ASN A 350 15.10 33.79 -1.71
CA ASN A 350 16.00 32.81 -2.30
C ASN A 350 15.21 31.67 -2.96
N ARG A 351 15.20 31.67 -4.30
CA ARG A 351 14.49 30.67 -5.10
C ARG A 351 14.80 29.23 -4.73
N LYS A 352 16.06 28.91 -4.45
CA LYS A 352 16.46 27.51 -4.22
C LYS A 352 15.81 26.97 -2.95
N TYR A 353 15.86 27.75 -1.87
CA TYR A 353 15.24 27.37 -0.59
C TYR A 353 13.72 27.41 -0.66
N TYR A 354 13.14 28.40 -1.34
CA TYR A 354 11.69 28.46 -1.55
C TYR A 354 11.16 27.23 -2.32
N GLU A 355 11.84 26.83 -3.41
CA GLU A 355 11.45 25.64 -4.18
C GLU A 355 11.66 24.34 -3.39
N LEU A 356 12.76 24.22 -2.62
CA LEU A 356 12.98 23.07 -1.74
C LEU A 356 11.94 22.97 -0.62
N ALA A 357 11.54 24.09 -0.04
CA ALA A 357 10.48 24.16 0.96
C ALA A 357 9.14 23.74 0.34
N ALA A 358 8.77 24.30 -0.82
CA ALA A 358 7.52 23.99 -1.51
C ALA A 358 7.42 22.51 -1.89
N LEU A 359 8.51 21.91 -2.39
CA LEU A 359 8.55 20.48 -2.72
C LEU A 359 8.52 19.57 -1.49
N THR A 360 9.12 20.01 -0.37
CA THR A 360 9.05 19.28 0.90
C THR A 360 7.63 19.30 1.47
N GLU A 361 6.97 20.46 1.44
CA GLU A 361 5.59 20.58 1.90
C GLU A 361 4.60 19.92 0.96
N LEU A 362 4.83 19.92 -0.36
CA LEU A 362 4.03 19.16 -1.31
C LEU A 362 3.99 17.66 -0.93
N LYS A 363 5.14 17.06 -0.62
CA LYS A 363 5.21 15.69 -0.10
C LYS A 363 4.36 15.52 1.16
N ASN A 364 4.48 16.44 2.13
CA ASN A 364 3.79 16.32 3.42
C ASN A 364 2.26 16.44 3.25
N HIS A 365 1.81 17.41 2.45
CA HIS A 365 0.38 17.65 2.21
C HIS A 365 -0.28 16.60 1.32
N ILE A 366 0.46 15.95 0.40
CA ILE A 366 -0.03 14.76 -0.29
C ILE A 366 -0.23 13.60 0.68
N ARG A 367 0.67 13.44 1.66
CA ARG A 367 0.58 12.36 2.67
C ARG A 367 -0.52 12.60 3.71
N SER A 368 -0.83 13.85 4.04
CA SER A 368 -1.95 14.18 4.93
C SER A 368 -3.31 14.15 4.22
N GLY A 369 -3.33 14.19 2.88
CA GLY A 369 -4.55 14.29 2.09
C GLY A 369 -5.05 15.73 1.89
N ASP A 370 -4.31 16.75 2.34
CA ASP A 370 -4.67 18.15 2.12
C ASP A 370 -4.50 18.58 0.66
N ILE A 371 -3.58 17.93 -0.05
CA ILE A 371 -3.38 18.06 -1.49
C ILE A 371 -3.62 16.70 -2.13
N TRP A 372 -4.43 16.67 -3.18
CA TRP A 372 -4.65 15.49 -4.01
C TRP A 372 -4.22 15.74 -5.45
N VAL A 373 -3.99 14.66 -6.18
CA VAL A 373 -3.50 14.68 -7.55
C VAL A 373 -4.57 14.15 -8.48
N ALA A 374 -5.00 14.97 -9.45
CA ALA A 374 -6.05 14.59 -10.36
C ALA A 374 -5.65 13.34 -11.18
N GLY A 375 -6.54 12.34 -11.20
CA GLY A 375 -6.32 11.06 -11.88
C GLY A 375 -5.44 10.06 -11.11
N SER A 376 -5.00 10.37 -9.89
CA SER A 376 -4.36 9.41 -8.99
C SER A 376 -5.38 8.41 -8.43
N ARG A 377 -4.95 7.18 -8.11
CA ARG A 377 -5.79 6.21 -7.38
C ARG A 377 -5.50 6.25 -5.87
N LEU A 378 -4.23 6.44 -5.49
CA LEU A 378 -3.78 6.45 -4.09
C LEU A 378 -3.78 7.83 -3.43
N HIS A 379 -3.86 8.90 -4.21
CA HIS A 379 -3.83 10.30 -3.76
C HIS A 379 -4.94 11.13 -4.42
N LYS A 380 -6.16 10.59 -4.51
CA LYS A 380 -7.35 11.36 -4.94
C LYS A 380 -7.98 12.10 -3.76
N ASP A 381 -9.02 12.87 -4.03
CA ASP A 381 -9.79 13.56 -2.99
C ASP A 381 -10.27 12.55 -1.94
N PHE A 382 -10.19 12.92 -0.67
CA PHE A 382 -10.60 12.08 0.45
C PHE A 382 -12.06 11.64 0.31
N GLU A 383 -12.94 12.56 -0.10
CA GLU A 383 -14.38 12.28 -0.27
C GLU A 383 -14.64 11.23 -1.36
N GLU A 384 -13.77 11.12 -2.36
CA GLU A 384 -13.89 10.10 -3.42
C GLU A 384 -13.53 8.67 -2.94
N TYR A 385 -12.94 8.50 -1.76
CA TYR A 385 -12.77 7.18 -1.13
C TYR A 385 -13.99 6.73 -0.33
N LEU A 386 -14.87 7.66 0.03
CA LEU A 386 -16.02 7.39 0.87
C LEU A 386 -17.22 6.91 0.05
N VAL A 387 -18.17 6.28 0.74
CA VAL A 387 -19.50 6.03 0.17
C VAL A 387 -20.18 7.38 -0.04
N THR A 388 -20.83 7.57 -1.19
CA THR A 388 -21.56 8.81 -1.47
C THR A 388 -22.68 9.03 -0.44
N LYS A 389 -23.01 10.29 -0.18
CA LYS A 389 -24.08 10.64 0.77
C LYS A 389 -25.41 9.98 0.40
N ASP A 390 -25.75 9.98 -0.89
CA ASP A 390 -26.98 9.36 -1.38
C ASP A 390 -27.01 7.85 -1.10
N ASN A 391 -25.91 7.13 -1.39
CA ASN A 391 -25.82 5.69 -1.10
C ASN A 391 -25.85 5.41 0.40
N TRP A 392 -25.22 6.28 1.20
CA TRP A 392 -25.24 6.16 2.66
C TRP A 392 -26.66 6.35 3.23
N ASP A 393 -27.40 7.34 2.76
CA ASP A 393 -28.78 7.61 3.19
C ASP A 393 -29.73 6.47 2.78
N GLU A 394 -29.55 5.89 1.59
CA GLU A 394 -30.30 4.70 1.17
C GLU A 394 -29.98 3.48 2.06
N THR A 395 -28.71 3.24 2.37
CA THR A 395 -28.27 2.13 3.23
C THR A 395 -28.81 2.28 4.66
N LYS A 396 -28.87 3.50 5.18
CA LYS A 396 -29.43 3.80 6.49
C LYS A 396 -30.91 3.42 6.60
N ASN A 397 -31.68 3.64 5.53
CA ASN A 397 -33.12 3.35 5.51
C ASN A 397 -33.47 1.87 5.29
N THR A 398 -32.58 1.13 4.62
CA THR A 398 -32.79 -0.29 4.29
C THR A 398 -32.25 -1.26 5.33
N GLY A 399 -31.54 -0.74 6.34
CA GLY A 399 -30.87 -1.50 7.39
C GLY A 399 -29.37 -1.61 7.10
N ASN A 400 -28.54 -1.25 8.09
CA ASN A 400 -27.08 -1.37 7.98
C ASN A 400 -26.57 -2.65 8.69
N ARG A 401 -25.35 -3.07 8.36
CA ARG A 401 -24.68 -4.24 8.97
C ARG A 401 -23.65 -3.83 10.03
N LEU A 402 -23.79 -2.65 10.62
CA LEU A 402 -22.87 -2.20 11.67
C LEU A 402 -23.27 -2.87 12.99
N ALA A 403 -22.26 -3.34 13.74
CA ALA A 403 -22.47 -3.92 15.07
C ALA A 403 -22.78 -2.85 16.13
N VAL A 404 -22.47 -1.58 15.83
CA VAL A 404 -22.63 -0.44 16.75
C VAL A 404 -23.85 0.40 16.39
N GLY A 405 -24.37 1.11 17.40
CA GLY A 405 -25.45 2.07 17.22
C GLY A 405 -25.12 3.14 16.17
N MET A 406 -26.14 3.67 15.49
CA MET A 406 -25.96 4.70 14.46
C MET A 406 -25.60 6.08 15.04
N SER A 407 -25.77 6.28 16.34
CA SER A 407 -25.47 7.52 17.05
C SER A 407 -24.07 7.45 17.67
N ALA A 408 -23.20 8.37 17.27
CA ALA A 408 -21.88 8.50 17.86
C ALA A 408 -21.94 8.79 19.38
N GLN A 409 -22.98 9.50 19.83
CA GLN A 409 -23.17 9.82 21.25
C GLN A 409 -23.57 8.58 22.06
N GLU A 410 -24.51 7.77 21.55
CA GLU A 410 -24.90 6.52 22.20
C GLU A 410 -23.71 5.57 22.32
N TYR A 411 -22.92 5.42 21.24
CA TYR A 411 -21.71 4.60 21.25
C TYR A 411 -20.68 5.08 22.31
N ILE A 412 -20.44 6.39 22.41
CA ILE A 412 -19.51 6.95 23.42
C ILE A 412 -20.01 6.68 24.83
N ILE A 413 -21.31 6.85 25.09
CA ILE A 413 -21.91 6.58 26.40
C ILE A 413 -21.73 5.10 26.74
N GLU A 414 -22.10 4.20 25.83
CA GLU A 414 -21.97 2.75 26.02
C GLU A 414 -20.52 2.33 26.33
N ARG A 415 -19.54 2.81 25.55
CA ARG A 415 -18.12 2.48 25.76
C ARG A 415 -17.57 3.06 27.07
N ASN A 416 -17.98 4.27 27.46
CA ASN A 416 -17.58 4.86 28.74
C ASN A 416 -18.16 4.08 29.92
N THR A 417 -19.41 3.65 29.83
CA THR A 417 -20.02 2.80 30.87
C THR A 417 -19.26 1.48 30.99
N ALA A 418 -19.02 0.78 29.88
CA ALA A 418 -18.26 -0.47 29.89
C ALA A 418 -16.83 -0.31 30.41
N LEU A 419 -16.16 0.81 30.10
CA LEU A 419 -14.84 1.13 30.65
C LEU A 419 -14.90 1.35 32.17
N ASN A 420 -15.85 2.14 32.66
CA ASN A 420 -16.00 2.42 34.08
C ASN A 420 -16.32 1.14 34.87
N GLU A 421 -17.23 0.29 34.38
CA GLU A 421 -17.54 -0.99 35.01
C GLU A 421 -16.30 -1.91 35.13
N ARG A 422 -15.46 -1.94 34.09
CA ARG A 422 -14.20 -2.71 34.13
C ARG A 422 -13.17 -2.09 35.08
N LEU A 423 -13.08 -0.77 35.14
CA LEU A 423 -12.20 -0.08 36.09
C LEU A 423 -12.65 -0.31 37.53
N ASP A 424 -13.95 -0.24 37.81
CA ASP A 424 -14.53 -0.52 39.12
C ASP A 424 -14.23 -1.97 39.54
N TYR A 425 -14.40 -2.94 38.64
CA TYR A 425 -14.01 -4.33 38.88
C TYR A 425 -12.51 -4.46 39.22
N ILE A 426 -11.61 -3.81 38.48
CA ILE A 426 -10.17 -3.85 38.75
C ILE A 426 -9.87 -3.24 40.13
N LEU A 427 -10.50 -2.11 40.47
CA LEU A 427 -10.31 -1.44 41.76
C LEU A 427 -10.74 -2.33 42.93
N GLU A 428 -11.86 -3.06 42.79
CA GLU A 428 -12.36 -3.97 43.82
C GLU A 428 -11.48 -5.22 44.00
N ASN A 429 -10.77 -5.65 42.95
CA ASN A 429 -10.08 -6.94 42.92
C ASN A 429 -8.55 -6.82 42.84
N ILE A 430 -7.98 -5.62 42.87
CA ILE A 430 -6.56 -5.37 42.59
C ILE A 430 -5.60 -6.20 43.46
N ASP A 431 -5.90 -6.35 44.75
CA ASP A 431 -5.06 -7.08 45.69
C ASP A 431 -5.13 -8.61 45.51
N SER A 432 -6.11 -9.09 44.75
CA SER A 432 -6.35 -10.51 44.47
C SER A 432 -5.93 -10.94 43.05
N LEU A 433 -5.62 -9.99 42.17
CA LEU A 433 -5.25 -10.26 40.79
C LEU A 433 -3.75 -10.59 40.69
N GLU A 434 -3.44 -11.85 40.36
CA GLU A 434 -2.06 -12.27 40.11
C GLU A 434 -1.49 -11.63 38.83
N GLY A 435 -0.23 -11.20 38.89
CA GLY A 435 0.50 -10.66 37.74
C GLY A 435 0.08 -9.24 37.32
N ILE A 436 -0.71 -8.53 38.14
CA ILE A 436 -1.09 -7.13 37.91
C ILE A 436 -0.50 -6.26 39.02
N SER A 437 0.25 -5.22 38.65
CA SER A 437 0.73 -4.21 39.59
C SER A 437 0.49 -2.79 39.06
N ILE A 438 0.19 -1.85 39.96
CA ILE A 438 0.08 -0.43 39.61
C ILE A 438 1.32 0.30 40.14
N ASP A 439 2.14 0.82 39.22
CA ASP A 439 3.31 1.63 39.52
C ASP A 439 3.21 2.96 38.77
N LYS A 440 3.35 4.09 39.48
CA LYS A 440 3.29 5.47 38.92
C LYS A 440 2.09 5.71 37.98
N SER A 441 0.90 5.29 38.42
CA SER A 441 -0.35 5.40 37.64
C SER A 441 -0.32 4.65 36.31
N ARG A 442 0.47 3.58 36.21
CA ARG A 442 0.48 2.66 35.08
C ARG A 442 0.21 1.24 35.56
N ILE A 443 -0.68 0.55 34.86
CA ILE A 443 -0.90 -0.88 35.04
C ILE A 443 0.26 -1.62 34.37
N ARG A 444 0.97 -2.43 35.13
CA ARG A 444 1.95 -3.40 34.64
C ARG A 444 1.34 -4.78 34.72
N LEU A 445 1.45 -5.51 33.62
CA LEU A 445 1.09 -6.91 33.53
C LEU A 445 2.37 -7.73 33.44
N ASP A 446 2.53 -8.70 34.33
CA ASP A 446 3.68 -9.59 34.32
C ASP A 446 3.63 -10.52 33.10
N ARG A 447 4.80 -10.87 32.59
CA ARG A 447 4.90 -11.77 31.44
C ARG A 447 4.56 -13.19 31.89
N LEU A 448 3.65 -13.85 31.16
CA LEU A 448 3.37 -15.27 31.36
C LEU A 448 4.66 -16.10 31.19
N GLU A 449 5.01 -16.88 32.21
CA GLU A 449 6.12 -17.82 32.13
C GLU A 449 5.70 -19.10 31.39
N LYS A 450 6.69 -19.77 30.77
CA LYS A 450 6.44 -20.99 30.01
C LYS A 450 6.31 -22.18 30.95
N ASP A 451 5.08 -22.48 31.36
CA ASP A 451 4.78 -23.58 32.28
C ASP A 451 4.49 -24.92 31.56
N THR A 452 5.30 -25.28 30.56
CA THR A 452 5.13 -26.58 29.88
C THR A 452 5.82 -27.69 30.69
N PRO A 453 5.08 -28.70 31.20
CA PRO A 453 5.69 -29.79 31.97
C PRO A 453 6.75 -30.55 31.18
N GLU A 454 7.80 -31.02 31.85
CA GLU A 454 8.88 -31.80 31.21
C GLU A 454 8.36 -33.09 30.55
N ASP A 455 7.39 -33.77 31.18
CA ASP A 455 6.75 -34.96 30.60
C ASP A 455 6.06 -34.64 29.26
N ALA A 456 5.44 -33.46 29.13
CA ALA A 456 4.81 -33.02 27.89
C ALA A 456 5.85 -32.73 26.80
N LYS A 457 7.00 -32.14 27.16
CA LYS A 457 8.13 -31.95 26.22
C LYS A 457 8.68 -33.29 25.74
N SER A 458 8.88 -34.25 26.65
CA SER A 458 9.34 -35.60 26.31
C SER A 458 8.37 -36.32 25.37
N LEU A 459 7.07 -36.29 25.69
CA LEU A 459 6.03 -36.88 24.84
C LEU A 459 5.98 -36.23 23.45
N SER A 460 6.07 -34.89 23.38
CA SER A 460 6.12 -34.16 22.11
C SER A 460 7.28 -34.65 21.24
N GLN A 461 8.47 -34.82 21.83
CA GLN A 461 9.63 -35.30 21.10
C GLN A 461 9.47 -36.75 20.61
N THR A 462 8.85 -37.63 21.41
CA THR A 462 8.49 -38.99 20.97
C THR A 462 7.54 -38.96 19.79
N LEU A 463 6.48 -38.14 19.83
CA LEU A 463 5.52 -37.99 18.74
C LEU A 463 6.17 -37.47 17.46
N TYR A 464 7.04 -36.46 17.55
CA TYR A 464 7.78 -35.94 16.40
C TYR A 464 8.66 -37.01 15.74
N ASN A 465 9.28 -37.88 16.53
CA ASN A 465 10.12 -38.97 16.01
C ASN A 465 9.33 -40.08 15.32
N MET A 466 8.01 -40.17 15.54
CA MET A 466 7.13 -41.13 14.85
C MET A 466 6.71 -40.65 13.45
N LEU A 467 6.90 -39.37 13.12
CA LEU A 467 6.53 -38.83 11.81
C LEU A 467 7.49 -39.33 10.71
N PRO A 468 6.96 -39.84 9.58
CA PRO A 468 7.80 -40.29 8.48
C PRO A 468 8.53 -39.12 7.81
N ARG A 469 9.73 -39.39 7.28
CA ARG A 469 10.45 -38.43 6.42
C ARG A 469 9.83 -38.45 5.03
N VAL A 470 8.97 -37.48 4.74
CA VAL A 470 8.32 -37.31 3.43
C VAL A 470 9.03 -36.26 2.58
N LYS A 471 9.01 -36.44 1.25
CA LYS A 471 9.46 -35.39 0.33
C LYS A 471 8.43 -34.27 0.33
N LEU A 472 8.89 -33.03 0.26
CA LEU A 472 8.00 -31.86 0.18
C LEU A 472 7.04 -31.93 -1.02
N THR A 473 7.49 -32.53 -2.12
CA THR A 473 6.67 -32.76 -3.32
C THR A 473 5.46 -33.65 -3.04
N ASP A 474 5.69 -34.72 -2.29
CA ASP A 474 4.67 -35.72 -1.98
C ASP A 474 3.67 -35.11 -1.00
N LEU A 475 4.16 -34.36 -0.01
CA LEU A 475 3.33 -33.60 0.93
C LEU A 475 2.42 -32.59 0.22
N LEU A 476 2.94 -31.81 -0.74
CA LEU A 476 2.14 -30.83 -1.48
C LEU A 476 1.02 -31.50 -2.29
N ILE A 477 1.30 -32.63 -2.94
CA ILE A 477 0.31 -33.38 -3.71
C ILE A 477 -0.73 -34.02 -2.79
N GLU A 478 -0.29 -34.59 -1.67
CA GLU A 478 -1.18 -35.20 -0.68
C GLU A 478 -2.14 -34.17 -0.06
N VAL A 479 -1.64 -33.00 0.36
CA VAL A 479 -2.47 -31.91 0.89
C VAL A 479 -3.41 -31.35 -0.19
N SER A 480 -2.97 -31.27 -1.44
CA SER A 480 -3.84 -30.91 -2.57
C SER A 480 -4.98 -31.91 -2.74
N ASN A 481 -4.73 -33.21 -2.60
CA ASN A 481 -5.79 -34.23 -2.67
C ASN A 481 -6.76 -34.15 -1.50
N TRP A 482 -6.30 -33.79 -0.30
CA TRP A 482 -7.19 -33.64 0.88
C TRP A 482 -8.09 -32.42 0.79
N THR A 483 -7.55 -31.30 0.29
CA THR A 483 -8.19 -29.98 0.42
C THR A 483 -8.75 -29.43 -0.88
N GLY A 484 -8.23 -29.86 -2.02
CA GLY A 484 -8.56 -29.29 -3.33
C GLY A 484 -8.06 -27.85 -3.53
N PHE A 485 -7.09 -27.37 -2.73
CA PHE A 485 -6.64 -25.97 -2.80
C PHE A 485 -6.16 -25.55 -4.20
N ASP A 486 -5.65 -26.50 -4.99
CA ASP A 486 -5.16 -26.29 -6.34
C ASP A 486 -6.26 -25.92 -7.35
N GLU A 487 -7.53 -26.25 -7.06
CA GLU A 487 -8.67 -25.83 -7.88
C GLU A 487 -8.82 -24.30 -7.92
N HIS A 488 -8.40 -23.61 -6.85
CA HIS A 488 -8.38 -22.15 -6.78
C HIS A 488 -7.28 -21.51 -7.62
N LEU A 489 -6.27 -22.28 -8.05
CA LEU A 489 -5.19 -21.84 -8.94
C LEU A 489 -5.65 -21.87 -10.41
N ALA A 490 -6.86 -21.38 -10.63
CA ALA A 490 -7.51 -21.30 -11.91
C ALA A 490 -6.81 -20.29 -12.82
N HIS A 491 -6.83 -20.55 -14.12
CA HIS A 491 -6.19 -19.67 -15.09
C HIS A 491 -6.96 -18.34 -15.18
N ALA A 492 -6.31 -17.21 -14.90
CA ALA A 492 -6.94 -15.88 -14.75
C ALA A 492 -7.89 -15.48 -15.89
N SER A 493 -7.55 -15.86 -17.14
CA SER A 493 -8.42 -15.58 -18.31
C SER A 493 -9.64 -16.50 -18.46
N SER A 494 -9.51 -17.79 -18.18
CA SER A 494 -10.53 -18.79 -18.51
C SER A 494 -11.30 -19.28 -17.29
N ASN A 495 -10.78 -18.96 -16.10
CA ASN A 495 -11.26 -19.40 -14.80
C ASN A 495 -11.36 -20.93 -14.70
N ARG A 496 -10.51 -21.66 -15.42
CA ARG A 496 -10.45 -23.13 -15.38
C ARG A 496 -9.37 -23.61 -14.39
N PRO A 497 -9.69 -24.55 -13.49
CA PRO A 497 -8.71 -25.14 -12.58
C PRO A 497 -7.65 -25.94 -13.36
N PRO A 498 -6.47 -26.17 -12.78
CA PRO A 498 -5.44 -27.00 -13.41
C PRO A 498 -5.92 -28.45 -13.53
N LYS A 499 -5.65 -29.09 -14.67
CA LYS A 499 -6.00 -30.50 -14.93
C LYS A 499 -4.82 -31.31 -15.46
N GLY A 500 -4.78 -32.60 -15.14
CA GLY A 500 -3.74 -33.52 -15.60
C GLY A 500 -2.34 -33.01 -15.26
N GLU A 501 -1.46 -32.95 -16.26
CA GLU A 501 -0.07 -32.48 -16.12
C GLU A 501 0.05 -31.02 -15.62
N GLU A 502 -0.98 -30.18 -15.82
CA GLU A 502 -0.97 -28.81 -15.31
C GLU A 502 -0.86 -28.75 -13.78
N LYS A 503 -1.42 -29.75 -13.07
CA LYS A 503 -1.31 -29.81 -11.60
C LYS A 503 0.16 -29.93 -11.19
N SER A 504 0.91 -30.83 -11.81
CA SER A 504 2.33 -31.02 -11.54
C SER A 504 3.16 -29.76 -11.83
N ILE A 505 2.86 -29.07 -12.94
CA ILE A 505 3.51 -27.79 -13.29
C ILE A 505 3.22 -26.72 -12.24
N VAL A 506 1.97 -26.60 -11.79
CA VAL A 506 1.59 -25.63 -10.76
C VAL A 506 2.28 -25.93 -9.44
N MET A 507 2.32 -27.20 -9.00
CA MET A 507 3.02 -27.60 -7.79
C MET A 507 4.53 -27.32 -7.85
N ALA A 508 5.17 -27.63 -8.98
CA ALA A 508 6.57 -27.29 -9.22
C ALA A 508 6.81 -25.78 -9.18
N THR A 509 5.87 -24.99 -9.71
CA THR A 509 5.96 -23.51 -9.71
C THR A 509 5.82 -22.95 -8.29
N ILE A 510 4.86 -23.44 -7.50
CA ILE A 510 4.68 -23.07 -6.09
C ILE A 510 5.96 -23.38 -5.31
N MET A 511 6.52 -24.58 -5.50
CA MET A 511 7.76 -24.98 -4.85
C MET A 511 8.92 -24.05 -5.24
N ALA A 512 9.08 -23.76 -6.53
CA ALA A 512 10.14 -22.89 -7.03
C ALA A 512 10.12 -21.50 -6.39
N MET A 513 8.93 -20.93 -6.23
CA MET A 513 8.73 -19.61 -5.65
C MET A 513 8.78 -19.64 -4.12
N GLY A 514 8.12 -20.62 -3.49
CA GLY A 514 8.01 -20.76 -2.04
C GLY A 514 9.32 -21.15 -1.35
N THR A 515 10.21 -21.89 -2.03
CA THR A 515 11.54 -22.24 -1.50
C THR A 515 12.65 -21.31 -1.99
N ASN A 516 12.30 -20.24 -2.73
CA ASN A 516 13.24 -19.27 -3.31
C ASN A 516 14.34 -19.90 -4.20
N ILE A 517 14.06 -21.08 -4.80
CA ILE A 517 14.97 -21.74 -5.77
C ILE A 517 14.92 -21.00 -7.12
N GLY A 518 13.76 -20.44 -7.48
CA GLY A 518 13.51 -19.77 -8.74
C GLY A 518 13.13 -20.73 -9.88
N LEU A 519 12.43 -20.18 -10.88
CA LEU A 519 11.83 -20.99 -11.96
C LEU A 519 12.89 -21.68 -12.84
N THR A 520 14.04 -21.04 -13.09
CA THR A 520 15.11 -21.59 -13.94
C THR A 520 15.70 -22.87 -13.32
N LYS A 521 16.15 -22.78 -12.06
CA LYS A 521 16.71 -23.93 -11.35
C LYS A 521 15.68 -25.03 -11.13
N MET A 522 14.42 -24.68 -10.91
CA MET A 522 13.36 -25.68 -10.79
C MET A 522 13.14 -26.44 -12.10
N ALA A 523 13.16 -25.76 -13.25
CA ALA A 523 13.06 -26.41 -14.55
C ALA A 523 14.23 -27.35 -14.82
N GLU A 524 15.46 -26.96 -14.46
CA GLU A 524 16.64 -27.82 -14.57
C GLU A 524 16.57 -29.04 -13.65
N ALA A 525 15.97 -28.88 -12.45
CA ALA A 525 15.83 -29.95 -11.46
C ALA A 525 14.64 -30.89 -11.72
N THR A 526 13.72 -30.53 -12.62
CA THR A 526 12.46 -31.27 -12.84
C THR A 526 12.33 -31.73 -14.29
N PRO A 527 12.80 -32.94 -14.64
CA PRO A 527 12.69 -33.49 -15.98
C PRO A 527 11.24 -33.47 -16.50
N GLY A 528 11.04 -32.98 -17.72
CA GLY A 528 9.72 -32.88 -18.35
C GLY A 528 8.96 -31.57 -18.08
N ILE A 529 9.45 -30.70 -17.20
CA ILE A 529 8.85 -29.37 -16.95
C ILE A 529 9.82 -28.28 -17.38
N THR A 530 9.41 -27.51 -18.39
CA THR A 530 10.22 -26.42 -18.95
C THR A 530 10.06 -25.10 -18.17
N TYR A 531 11.06 -24.22 -18.27
CA TYR A 531 10.96 -22.85 -17.74
C TYR A 531 9.72 -22.11 -18.25
N HIS A 532 9.40 -22.25 -19.54
CA HIS A 532 8.24 -21.59 -20.14
C HIS A 532 6.91 -22.05 -19.53
N GLN A 533 6.78 -23.34 -19.19
CA GLN A 533 5.60 -23.86 -18.50
C GLN A 533 5.48 -23.28 -17.09
N LEU A 534 6.58 -23.23 -16.33
CA LEU A 534 6.59 -22.64 -14.98
C LEU A 534 6.29 -21.14 -15.01
N ALA A 535 6.91 -20.40 -15.93
CA ALA A 535 6.68 -18.96 -16.10
C ALA A 535 5.22 -18.67 -16.50
N ASN A 536 4.63 -19.54 -17.35
CA ASN A 536 3.21 -19.44 -17.70
C ASN A 536 2.31 -19.69 -16.48
N ALA A 537 2.57 -20.75 -15.71
CA ALA A 537 1.81 -21.05 -14.50
C ALA A 537 1.92 -19.92 -13.45
N ALA A 538 3.12 -19.39 -13.22
CA ALA A 538 3.33 -18.26 -12.31
C ALA A 538 2.49 -17.04 -12.74
N GLN A 539 2.58 -16.66 -14.03
CA GLN A 539 1.88 -15.49 -14.57
C GLN A 539 0.36 -15.61 -14.57
N TRP A 540 -0.17 -16.81 -14.88
CA TRP A 540 -1.60 -17.00 -15.15
C TRP A 540 -2.39 -17.64 -14.00
N ARG A 541 -1.72 -18.34 -13.07
CA ARG A 541 -2.39 -19.11 -12.01
C ARG A 541 -1.98 -18.67 -10.60
N LEU A 542 -0.74 -18.24 -10.38
CA LEU A 542 -0.22 -17.85 -9.06
C LEU A 542 -0.33 -16.34 -8.80
N HIS A 543 -1.53 -15.79 -8.93
CA HIS A 543 -1.79 -14.41 -8.58
C HIS A 543 -2.46 -14.26 -7.22
N GLU A 544 -2.38 -13.06 -6.66
CA GLU A 544 -2.86 -12.71 -5.31
C GLU A 544 -4.23 -13.32 -5.00
N ASP A 545 -5.29 -12.99 -5.74
CA ASP A 545 -6.64 -13.53 -5.50
C ASP A 545 -6.71 -15.08 -5.50
N SER A 546 -5.89 -15.78 -6.31
CA SER A 546 -5.87 -17.24 -6.37
C SER A 546 -5.09 -17.84 -5.20
N LEU A 547 -4.00 -17.18 -4.79
CA LEU A 547 -3.19 -17.58 -3.65
C LEU A 547 -3.96 -17.36 -2.34
N SER A 548 -4.67 -16.23 -2.20
CA SER A 548 -5.53 -15.96 -1.04
C SER A 548 -6.61 -17.01 -0.89
N LYS A 549 -7.27 -17.41 -1.99
CA LYS A 549 -8.28 -18.49 -1.97
C LYS A 549 -7.68 -19.85 -1.63
N ALA A 550 -6.56 -20.20 -2.25
CA ALA A 550 -5.85 -21.43 -1.92
C ALA A 550 -5.46 -21.47 -0.43
N GLN A 551 -4.95 -20.36 0.11
CA GLN A 551 -4.62 -20.21 1.52
C GLN A 551 -5.86 -20.34 2.41
N ALA A 552 -6.96 -19.65 2.08
CA ALA A 552 -8.22 -19.75 2.79
C ALA A 552 -8.74 -21.20 2.86
N THR A 553 -8.65 -21.96 1.77
CA THR A 553 -9.02 -23.37 1.75
C THR A 553 -8.17 -24.23 2.69
N LEU A 554 -6.86 -23.98 2.75
CA LEU A 554 -5.97 -24.65 3.70
C LEU A 554 -6.29 -24.28 5.16
N VAL A 555 -6.56 -23.00 5.41
CA VAL A 555 -6.93 -22.47 6.73
C VAL A 555 -8.26 -23.07 7.19
N ASN A 556 -9.28 -23.12 6.32
CA ASN A 556 -10.58 -23.70 6.61
C ASN A 556 -10.44 -25.19 6.89
N PHE A 557 -9.63 -25.92 6.11
CA PHE A 557 -9.39 -27.33 6.38
C PHE A 557 -8.79 -27.54 7.78
N GLN A 558 -7.77 -26.75 8.15
CA GLN A 558 -7.19 -26.79 9.49
C GLN A 558 -8.21 -26.42 10.57
N HIS A 559 -9.03 -25.39 10.36
CA HIS A 559 -10.05 -24.93 11.30
C HIS A 559 -11.05 -26.04 11.67
N HIS A 560 -11.39 -26.92 10.73
CA HIS A 560 -12.31 -28.04 10.96
C HIS A 560 -11.69 -29.25 11.66
N LEU A 561 -10.36 -29.32 11.78
CA LEU A 561 -9.69 -30.44 12.46
C LEU A 561 -9.92 -30.38 13.97
N SER A 562 -10.22 -31.54 14.57
CA SER A 562 -10.40 -31.66 16.02
C SER A 562 -9.16 -31.21 16.81
N LEU A 563 -7.97 -31.41 16.25
CA LEU A 563 -6.71 -31.02 16.90
C LEU A 563 -6.61 -29.48 17.04
N SER A 564 -7.10 -28.74 16.05
CA SER A 564 -7.00 -27.27 16.04
C SER A 564 -7.75 -26.62 17.19
N LYS A 565 -8.85 -27.24 17.62
CA LYS A 565 -9.71 -26.77 18.71
C LYS A 565 -9.03 -26.79 20.09
N TYR A 566 -7.92 -27.51 20.25
CA TYR A 566 -7.15 -27.50 21.51
C TYR A 566 -6.34 -26.23 21.70
N TRP A 567 -6.01 -25.51 20.63
CA TRP A 567 -5.28 -24.24 20.72
C TRP A 567 -6.21 -23.03 20.83
N GLY A 568 -7.35 -23.08 20.13
CA GLY A 568 -8.31 -21.99 20.13
C GLY A 568 -9.58 -22.32 19.33
N ASN A 569 -10.57 -21.45 19.42
CA ASN A 569 -11.84 -21.60 18.70
C ASN A 569 -11.82 -20.89 17.33
N GLY A 570 -10.76 -20.17 16.98
CA GLY A 570 -10.67 -19.42 15.74
C GLY A 570 -11.25 -18.01 15.83
N SER A 571 -11.58 -17.51 17.04
CA SER A 571 -12.14 -16.16 17.24
C SER A 571 -11.09 -15.10 17.56
N THR A 572 -9.86 -15.50 17.87
CA THR A 572 -8.78 -14.54 18.14
C THR A 572 -7.60 -14.73 17.20
N SER A 573 -6.83 -13.66 17.00
CA SER A 573 -5.65 -13.68 16.13
C SER A 573 -4.61 -12.65 16.53
N SER A 574 -3.40 -12.80 16.00
CA SER A 574 -2.33 -11.81 16.14
C SER A 574 -1.64 -11.54 14.81
N SER A 575 -0.97 -10.39 14.71
CA SER A 575 -0.14 -10.06 13.55
C SER A 575 1.21 -9.48 13.96
N ASP A 576 2.22 -9.80 13.15
CA ASP A 576 3.59 -9.32 13.35
C ASP A 576 4.33 -9.15 12.00
N GLY A 577 5.23 -8.16 11.96
CA GLY A 577 6.00 -7.77 10.80
C GLY A 577 7.38 -8.44 10.77
N MET A 578 7.56 -9.45 9.91
CA MET A 578 8.86 -10.09 9.70
C MET A 578 9.62 -9.44 8.55
N ARG A 579 10.84 -8.93 8.80
CA ARG A 579 11.67 -8.36 7.73
C ARG A 579 12.41 -9.39 6.91
N VAL A 580 12.41 -9.18 5.60
CA VAL A 580 13.15 -9.98 4.62
C VAL A 580 14.00 -9.05 3.76
N GLN A 581 15.29 -9.40 3.60
CA GLN A 581 16.19 -8.67 2.70
C GLN A 581 15.79 -8.90 1.24
N VAL A 582 15.77 -7.83 0.45
CA VAL A 582 15.40 -7.90 -0.97
C VAL A 582 16.64 -7.61 -1.81
N GLY A 583 17.09 -8.61 -2.57
CA GLY A 583 18.26 -8.49 -3.45
C GLY A 583 18.02 -7.72 -4.75
N VAL A 584 16.75 -7.50 -5.12
CA VAL A 584 16.35 -6.75 -6.31
C VAL A 584 16.02 -5.30 -5.99
N SER A 585 16.37 -4.40 -6.91
CA SER A 585 16.00 -3.00 -6.81
C SER A 585 14.50 -2.83 -6.98
N SER A 586 13.79 -2.53 -5.89
CA SER A 586 12.37 -2.18 -5.89
C SER A 586 12.16 -0.77 -5.37
N LEU A 587 11.09 -0.11 -5.84
CA LEU A 587 10.54 1.07 -5.20
C LEU A 587 10.30 0.77 -3.72
N HIS A 588 9.51 -0.26 -3.38
CA HIS A 588 9.11 -0.55 -2.00
C HIS A 588 10.21 -1.11 -1.06
N ALA A 589 11.47 -1.21 -1.50
CA ALA A 589 12.57 -1.72 -0.69
C ALA A 589 13.40 -0.56 -0.09
N ASP A 590 13.38 -0.46 1.24
CA ASP A 590 14.12 0.57 1.99
C ASP A 590 15.06 -0.05 3.03
N ALA A 591 16.11 0.70 3.37
CA ALA A 591 16.99 0.36 4.48
C ALA A 591 16.43 0.96 5.78
N ASN A 592 16.61 0.26 6.90
CA ASN A 592 16.23 0.77 8.21
C ASN A 592 17.31 0.41 9.25
N PRO A 593 17.93 1.43 9.88
CA PRO A 593 19.11 1.25 10.75
C PRO A 593 18.90 0.31 11.95
N HIS A 594 17.67 0.16 12.46
CA HIS A 594 17.39 -0.68 13.62
C HIS A 594 17.60 -2.18 13.32
N TYR A 595 17.57 -2.60 12.05
CA TYR A 595 17.66 -4.01 11.65
C TYR A 595 18.76 -4.28 10.61
N GLY A 596 19.71 -3.34 10.45
CA GLY A 596 20.87 -3.44 9.55
C GLY A 596 20.89 -2.45 8.39
N THR A 597 21.88 -2.56 7.52
CA THR A 597 22.14 -1.63 6.41
C THR A 597 21.59 -2.09 5.06
N GLY A 598 21.17 -3.36 4.95
CA GLY A 598 20.58 -3.93 3.75
C GLY A 598 19.17 -3.39 3.48
N LYS A 599 18.81 -3.27 2.20
CA LYS A 599 17.42 -2.96 1.82
C LYS A 599 16.55 -4.20 2.06
N GLY A 600 15.38 -3.99 2.65
CA GLY A 600 14.42 -5.05 2.90
C GLY A 600 12.99 -4.60 2.63
N THR A 601 12.08 -5.55 2.79
CA THR A 601 10.64 -5.35 2.89
C THR A 601 10.13 -6.06 4.15
N THR A 602 8.96 -5.69 4.64
CA THR A 602 8.35 -6.34 5.81
C THR A 602 7.20 -7.22 5.32
N ILE A 603 7.23 -8.49 5.70
CA ILE A 603 6.15 -9.45 5.52
C ILE A 603 5.31 -9.40 6.78
N TYR A 604 4.17 -8.72 6.70
CA TYR A 604 3.21 -8.62 7.78
C TYR A 604 2.29 -9.83 7.75
N ARG A 605 2.40 -10.67 8.78
CA ARG A 605 1.77 -12.00 8.83
C ARG A 605 0.72 -12.04 9.93
N PHE A 606 -0.45 -12.57 9.59
CA PHE A 606 -1.55 -12.79 10.51
C PHE A 606 -1.65 -14.28 10.84
N THR A 607 -1.86 -14.57 12.12
CA THR A 607 -1.95 -15.93 12.66
C THR A 607 -3.14 -16.01 13.60
N SER A 608 -3.97 -17.04 13.46
CA SER A 608 -5.07 -17.31 14.39
C SER A 608 -4.56 -17.96 15.68
N ASP A 609 -5.39 -17.97 16.72
CA ASP A 609 -5.23 -18.80 17.92
C ASP A 609 -5.15 -20.31 17.63
N GLN A 610 -5.54 -20.75 16.44
CA GLN A 610 -5.37 -22.12 15.96
C GLN A 610 -4.04 -22.36 15.23
N PHE A 611 -3.10 -21.40 15.29
CA PHE A 611 -1.79 -21.43 14.64
C PHE A 611 -1.83 -21.52 13.10
N SER A 612 -2.97 -21.20 12.49
CA SER A 612 -3.08 -21.08 11.04
C SER A 612 -2.70 -19.66 10.61
N SER A 613 -1.84 -19.54 9.60
CA SER A 613 -1.57 -18.23 9.01
C SER A 613 -2.57 -17.97 7.90
N PHE A 614 -3.45 -17.00 8.12
CA PHE A 614 -4.61 -16.78 7.26
C PHE A 614 -4.46 -15.59 6.32
N TYR A 615 -3.53 -14.68 6.59
CA TYR A 615 -3.26 -13.54 5.72
C TYR A 615 -1.81 -13.11 5.80
N THR A 616 -1.25 -12.66 4.67
CA THR A 616 0.10 -12.12 4.59
C THR A 616 0.12 -10.93 3.64
N LYS A 617 0.79 -9.84 4.04
CA LYS A 617 0.97 -8.65 3.20
C LYS A 617 2.41 -8.18 3.21
N VAL A 618 2.91 -7.82 2.02
CA VAL A 618 4.24 -7.21 1.88
C VAL A 618 4.08 -5.70 1.98
N ILE A 619 4.74 -5.08 2.96
CA ILE A 619 4.65 -3.66 3.27
C ILE A 619 6.03 -3.00 3.25
N ASN A 620 6.05 -1.67 3.09
CA ASN A 620 7.31 -0.94 3.17
C ASN A 620 7.89 -1.06 4.58
N THR A 621 9.20 -1.27 4.65
CA THR A 621 10.02 -1.39 5.86
C THR A 621 9.76 -0.31 6.92
N ASN A 622 9.41 0.91 6.51
CA ASN A 622 9.16 2.03 7.41
C ASN A 622 7.68 2.44 7.49
N ALA A 623 6.77 1.66 6.90
CA ALA A 623 5.34 1.84 7.11
C ALA A 623 4.96 1.47 8.54
N ARG A 624 3.86 2.04 9.05
CA ARG A 624 3.27 1.57 10.31
C ARG A 624 2.34 0.40 10.02
N ASP A 625 2.53 -0.67 10.77
CA ASP A 625 1.75 -1.91 10.64
C ASP A 625 0.26 -1.68 10.92
N ALA A 626 -0.07 -0.72 11.79
CA ALA A 626 -1.44 -0.35 12.16
C ALA A 626 -2.36 -0.07 10.96
N VAL A 627 -1.81 0.51 9.87
CA VAL A 627 -2.59 0.85 8.66
C VAL A 627 -3.01 -0.40 7.88
N HIS A 628 -2.35 -1.54 8.12
CA HIS A 628 -2.53 -2.79 7.39
C HIS A 628 -3.29 -3.86 8.19
N VAL A 629 -3.58 -3.61 9.47
CA VAL A 629 -4.35 -4.53 10.35
C VAL A 629 -5.71 -4.86 9.73
N ILE A 630 -6.46 -3.83 9.34
CA ILE A 630 -7.80 -3.98 8.77
C ILE A 630 -7.78 -4.76 7.47
N ASP A 631 -6.75 -4.58 6.64
CA ASP A 631 -6.62 -5.32 5.38
C ASP A 631 -6.61 -6.83 5.64
N GLY A 632 -5.86 -7.28 6.67
CA GLY A 632 -5.79 -8.69 7.00
C GLY A 632 -7.06 -9.26 7.62
N LEU A 633 -7.80 -8.46 8.37
CA LEU A 633 -9.08 -8.86 8.97
C LEU A 633 -10.23 -8.88 7.96
N LEU A 634 -10.17 -8.09 6.87
CA LEU A 634 -11.24 -8.02 5.88
C LEU A 634 -11.01 -8.85 4.61
N HIS A 635 -9.75 -9.21 4.31
CA HIS A 635 -9.38 -9.80 3.02
C HIS A 635 -8.80 -11.22 3.10
N HIS A 636 -9.00 -11.92 4.21
CA HIS A 636 -8.48 -13.27 4.40
C HIS A 636 -9.29 -14.40 3.71
N GLU A 637 -10.53 -14.12 3.28
CA GLU A 637 -11.44 -15.04 2.58
C GLU A 637 -11.76 -16.39 3.30
N SER A 638 -11.14 -16.68 4.44
CA SER A 638 -11.39 -17.87 5.27
C SER A 638 -12.67 -17.77 6.10
N GLU A 639 -13.10 -18.91 6.65
CA GLU A 639 -14.27 -19.06 7.53
C GLU A 639 -14.01 -18.60 8.98
N LEU A 640 -12.76 -18.25 9.32
CA LEU A 640 -12.42 -17.66 10.61
C LEU A 640 -13.26 -16.41 10.88
N SER A 641 -13.87 -16.35 12.06
CA SER A 641 -14.64 -15.20 12.53
C SER A 641 -13.84 -14.50 13.62
N ILE A 642 -12.87 -13.68 13.21
CA ILE A 642 -12.01 -12.97 14.16
C ILE A 642 -12.80 -11.87 14.86
N GLU A 643 -12.96 -12.03 16.16
CA GLU A 643 -13.57 -11.08 17.09
C GLU A 643 -12.51 -10.22 17.77
N GLU A 644 -11.35 -10.81 18.10
CA GLU A 644 -10.25 -10.10 18.76
C GLU A 644 -8.93 -10.23 17.99
N HIS A 645 -8.19 -9.13 17.88
CA HIS A 645 -6.91 -9.09 17.20
C HIS A 645 -5.83 -8.40 18.04
N TYR A 646 -4.72 -9.12 18.25
CA TYR A 646 -3.58 -8.68 19.04
C TYR A 646 -2.45 -8.16 18.14
N THR A 647 -1.93 -6.98 18.45
CA THR A 647 -0.79 -6.37 17.75
C THR A 647 0.20 -5.78 18.74
N ASP A 648 1.44 -5.59 18.29
CA ASP A 648 2.42 -4.85 19.06
C ASP A 648 2.17 -3.33 19.00
N THR A 649 3.04 -2.55 19.64
CA THR A 649 2.92 -1.07 19.61
C THR A 649 3.04 -0.46 18.21
N ALA A 650 3.67 -1.14 17.24
CA ALA A 650 3.77 -0.67 15.86
C ALA A 650 2.48 -0.94 15.06
N GLY A 651 1.77 -2.02 15.40
CA GLY A 651 0.43 -2.35 14.92
C GLY A 651 -0.71 -1.57 15.61
N TYR A 652 -0.41 -0.72 16.60
CA TYR A 652 -1.39 0.05 17.36
C TYR A 652 -1.55 1.51 16.87
N GLN A 653 -2.80 1.95 16.63
CA GLN A 653 -3.13 3.37 16.39
C GLN A 653 -4.55 3.72 16.89
N TYR A 654 -4.68 4.83 17.62
CA TYR A 654 -5.93 5.32 18.25
C TYR A 654 -7.14 5.42 17.30
N LEU A 655 -6.92 5.57 16.00
CA LEU A 655 -8.00 5.73 15.02
C LEU A 655 -8.71 4.40 14.69
N PHE A 656 -8.02 3.26 14.81
CA PHE A 656 -8.53 1.97 14.33
C PHE A 656 -9.33 1.18 15.38
N ILE A 657 -9.02 1.33 16.67
CA ILE A 657 -9.72 0.59 17.73
C ILE A 657 -11.18 1.06 17.89
N LYS A 658 -11.48 2.34 17.62
CA LYS A 658 -12.88 2.81 17.59
C LYS A 658 -13.76 2.10 16.54
N LYS A 659 -13.14 1.38 15.58
CA LYS A 659 -13.83 0.62 14.52
C LYS A 659 -13.76 -0.89 14.71
N LEU A 660 -12.94 -1.39 15.65
CA LEU A 660 -12.61 -2.81 15.84
C LEU A 660 -13.08 -3.37 17.19
N GLU A 661 -13.58 -2.56 18.12
CA GLU A 661 -14.47 -3.09 19.16
C GLU A 661 -15.82 -3.41 18.52
N LEU A 662 -15.91 -4.61 17.94
CA LEU A 662 -17.14 -5.23 17.45
C LEU A 662 -17.96 -5.78 18.62
#